data_AF-A0A537FSP9-F1
#
_entry.id   AF-A0A537FSP9-F1
#
_cell.length_a   1.000
_cell.length_b   1.000
_cell.length_c   1.000
_cell.angle_alpha   90.00
_cell.angle_beta   90.00
_cell.angle_gamma   90.00
#
_symmetry.space_group_name_H-M   'P 1'
#
loop_
_entity.id
_entity.type
_entity.pdbx_description
1 polymer ?
#
loop_
_entity_poly.entity_id
_entity_poly.type
_entity_poly.pdbx_seq_one_letter_code
_entity_poly.pdbx_strand_id
1 'polypeptide(L)'
;MTAVVKTALPEEVFQDFFRSYLSDGMGSKYRKRLAQVSVSNGKSLIIDFDDLISFDPALARSIVERPDDYITYASSAATAQMRVEDPEYAEHVGKIFARFRRFPEKTALRKIGAEHIKKLALVDGIVVRTTQVRPTIVSAVFRCRKCLETIVQDQEGELIRGPGTHCPFCKQSTSFELIEEQSKFKNTQEARIHERPEDLPPGQLPRYLDIRLEDDLVDSARPGDRVAVTSTVRAEKQAVGERGRLRTFNIYLEANFVDVVGKETEVVEITPEDEKQILEVSQDPWVHRKLIMSLAPSIYGYEDVKEGILYLLFGGTAKQLPDGINIRGDENVLLIGDPGCLIGDERIVLGDGTIAKIQDLGQNHLEEIDVPVLIGSGGAKRDVATRFHVYRNQPTIEIITETGKSIRGTYNHPLLAVETVNRTLVRSWKRLDEFKIGDKVSVVTGFPCYIHSQVDTGFRPLPYNLGPKFRGRLPEKVTPDLGAFLGYLLGDGWVQRYRVGFLVAEGEKDLLEPLCANAEKLFGIRPKLRERKLPGRKVLIYNAVIGSQDVASNLLFLREKRVPSLILKSGDKVVAQFLKWLYEADGTVFSSRRGCGAIGLKAKNIELLRDVQVLLLRFGIHSRIIENALLTRRGESILKFARKIGFASNKKRIRLANLEARAKRLRRLTGQRSERIVAIYNREPADVYDIEVSRTHRFIANGIVSHNTAKSQLLQYVSRIAPRGLYTSGRGTTAAGLTAAVLREKTGGMVLEAGALVLADKGVACIDELDKMRPDDRVAIHEALEQQTVSVAKGGIVATLNARAAVLAAANPALGRYEPHRNVGENINLPVT
;
A
#
# COMPACT_ATOMS: atom_id res chain seq x y z
N MET A 1 62.35 4.59 4.23
CA MET A 1 62.99 5.91 4.19
C MET A 1 61.91 6.95 4.31
N THR A 2 61.89 7.62 5.44
CA THR A 2 60.95 8.66 5.89
C THR A 2 61.06 9.89 5.00
N ALA A 3 60.04 10.12 4.16
CA ALA A 3 59.87 11.38 3.46
C ALA A 3 59.37 12.43 4.47
N VAL A 4 60.17 13.46 4.65
CA VAL A 4 59.94 14.62 5.50
C VAL A 4 58.67 15.33 5.04
N VAL A 5 57.58 15.15 5.80
CA VAL A 5 56.39 16.00 5.67
C VAL A 5 56.81 17.37 6.20
N LYS A 6 57.15 18.29 5.30
CA LYS A 6 57.14 19.72 5.62
C LYS A 6 55.72 20.02 6.10
N THR A 7 55.58 20.47 7.34
CA THR A 7 54.36 21.12 7.83
C THR A 7 54.22 22.46 7.10
N ALA A 8 53.90 22.41 5.80
CA ALA A 8 53.42 23.57 5.07
C ALA A 8 52.09 23.97 5.72
N LEU A 9 51.87 25.28 5.86
CA LEU A 9 50.60 25.77 6.36
C LEU A 9 49.50 25.29 5.39
N PRO A 10 48.35 24.78 5.87
CA PRO A 10 47.28 24.32 4.98
C PRO A 10 46.88 25.35 3.91
N GLU A 11 46.99 26.64 4.24
CA GLU A 11 46.77 27.75 3.33
C GLU A 11 47.75 27.80 2.15
N GLU A 12 49.04 27.50 2.37
CA GLU A 12 50.05 27.43 1.30
C GLU A 12 49.76 26.27 0.35
N VAL A 13 49.34 25.12 0.89
CA VAL A 13 48.96 23.96 0.08
C VAL A 13 47.75 24.27 -0.81
N PHE A 14 46.77 25.01 -0.31
CA PHE A 14 45.64 25.49 -1.12
C PHE A 14 46.08 26.50 -2.18
N GLN A 15 46.99 27.43 -1.87
CA GLN A 15 47.53 28.36 -2.87
C GLN A 15 48.28 27.60 -3.97
N ASP A 16 49.07 26.60 -3.62
CA ASP A 16 49.76 25.74 -4.58
C ASP A 16 48.79 24.94 -5.44
N PHE A 17 47.71 24.41 -4.86
CA PHE A 17 46.63 23.75 -5.59
C PHE A 17 45.98 24.70 -6.63
N PHE A 18 45.62 25.92 -6.23
CA PHE A 18 45.00 26.89 -7.14
C PHE A 18 45.94 27.35 -8.27
N ARG A 19 47.26 27.32 -8.04
CA ARG A 19 48.28 27.70 -9.04
C ARG A 19 48.67 26.56 -9.98
N SER A 20 48.83 25.35 -9.46
CA SER A 20 49.49 24.24 -10.15
C SER A 20 48.54 23.24 -10.81
N TYR A 21 47.26 23.21 -10.42
CA TYR A 21 46.32 22.23 -10.94
C TYR A 21 45.91 22.51 -12.40
N LEU A 22 46.44 21.70 -13.32
CA LEU A 22 46.19 21.75 -14.76
C LEU A 22 45.02 20.82 -15.11
N SER A 23 44.04 21.33 -15.86
CA SER A 23 43.04 20.50 -16.53
C SER A 23 43.34 20.44 -18.03
N ASP A 24 43.46 19.23 -18.59
CA ASP A 24 43.46 18.93 -20.02
C ASP A 24 44.17 19.96 -20.93
N GLY A 25 45.47 20.14 -20.72
CA GLY A 25 46.37 20.77 -21.70
C GLY A 25 46.24 22.28 -21.90
N MET A 26 45.39 23.01 -21.17
CA MET A 26 45.22 24.46 -21.36
C MET A 26 45.10 25.22 -20.03
N GLY A 27 46.22 25.51 -19.40
CA GLY A 27 46.33 26.39 -18.22
C GLY A 27 45.69 25.86 -16.93
N SER A 28 45.87 26.58 -15.83
CA SER A 28 45.34 26.20 -14.51
C SER A 28 43.82 26.43 -14.43
N LYS A 29 43.05 25.38 -14.13
CA LYS A 29 41.57 25.37 -14.06
C LYS A 29 41.03 26.44 -13.10
N TYR A 30 41.64 26.54 -11.92
CA TYR A 30 41.17 27.41 -10.85
C TYR A 30 41.50 28.89 -11.05
N ARG A 31 42.62 29.25 -11.71
CA ARG A 31 42.85 30.66 -12.11
C ARG A 31 41.81 31.15 -13.11
N LYS A 32 41.46 30.33 -14.10
CA LYS A 32 40.39 30.67 -15.05
C LYS A 32 39.05 30.88 -14.34
N ARG A 33 38.71 30.03 -13.37
CA ARG A 33 37.50 30.21 -12.54
C ARG A 33 37.58 31.50 -11.71
N LEU A 34 38.71 31.82 -11.08
CA LEU A 34 38.89 33.07 -10.34
C LEU A 34 38.74 34.31 -11.24
N ALA A 35 39.30 34.29 -12.46
CA ALA A 35 39.11 35.35 -13.44
C ALA A 35 37.64 35.47 -13.92
N GLN A 36 36.90 34.35 -14.00
CA GLN A 36 35.45 34.40 -14.27
C GLN A 36 34.66 34.99 -13.11
N VAL A 37 35.09 34.76 -11.86
CA VAL A 37 34.44 35.31 -10.67
C VAL A 37 34.54 36.84 -10.64
N SER A 38 35.68 37.42 -11.00
CA SER A 38 35.82 38.88 -11.11
C SER A 38 34.93 39.47 -12.20
N VAL A 39 34.86 38.82 -13.37
CA VAL A 39 33.99 39.25 -14.48
C VAL A 39 32.51 39.19 -14.12
N SER A 40 32.08 38.18 -13.37
CA SER A 40 30.67 37.97 -12.97
C SER A 40 30.26 38.73 -11.70
N ASN A 41 31.17 39.52 -11.12
CA ASN A 41 30.99 40.19 -9.83
C ASN A 41 30.56 39.21 -8.69
N GLY A 42 31.07 37.97 -8.76
CA GLY A 42 30.79 36.90 -7.81
C GLY A 42 31.67 36.93 -6.57
N LYS A 43 31.21 36.32 -5.47
CA LYS A 43 31.95 36.24 -4.19
C LYS A 43 32.44 34.82 -3.83
N SER A 44 32.22 33.85 -4.71
CA SER A 44 32.39 32.43 -4.41
C SER A 44 33.28 31.72 -5.43
N LEU A 45 34.25 30.95 -4.96
CA LEU A 45 35.05 30.04 -5.78
C LEU A 45 34.54 28.60 -5.62
N ILE A 46 34.09 27.97 -6.71
CA ILE A 46 33.63 26.58 -6.73
C ILE A 46 34.83 25.65 -6.95
N ILE A 47 35.06 24.76 -5.97
CA ILE A 47 36.13 23.77 -5.94
C ILE A 47 35.53 22.37 -6.05
N ASP A 48 36.00 21.59 -7.02
CA ASP A 48 35.54 20.21 -7.20
C ASP A 48 36.33 19.29 -6.24
N PHE A 49 35.63 18.48 -5.46
CA PHE A 49 36.27 17.64 -4.44
C PHE A 49 37.14 16.52 -5.06
N ASP A 50 36.77 16.02 -6.24
CA ASP A 50 37.54 15.03 -7.01
C ASP A 50 38.94 15.54 -7.38
N ASP A 51 39.04 16.82 -7.77
CA ASP A 51 40.32 17.47 -8.08
C ASP A 51 41.22 17.53 -6.84
N LEU A 52 40.61 17.80 -5.68
CA LEU A 52 41.32 17.90 -4.42
C LEU A 52 41.81 16.53 -3.93
N ILE A 53 41.01 15.48 -4.09
CA ILE A 53 41.44 14.09 -3.83
C ILE A 53 42.61 13.70 -4.73
N SER A 54 42.56 14.09 -6.00
CA SER A 54 43.61 13.75 -6.99
C SER A 54 44.93 14.45 -6.69
N PHE A 55 44.86 15.67 -6.12
CA PHE A 55 46.04 16.44 -5.75
C PHE A 55 46.62 16.01 -4.39
N ASP A 56 45.81 16.01 -3.34
CA ASP A 56 46.22 15.62 -1.99
C ASP A 56 45.06 14.94 -1.20
N PRO A 57 45.07 13.60 -1.10
CA PRO A 57 44.10 12.86 -0.30
C PRO A 57 44.10 13.22 1.20
N ALA A 58 45.22 13.67 1.76
CA ALA A 58 45.31 14.03 3.18
C ALA A 58 44.60 15.36 3.46
N LEU A 59 44.73 16.32 2.56
CA LEU A 59 43.98 17.57 2.59
C LEU A 59 42.46 17.31 2.51
N ALA A 60 42.05 16.43 1.59
CA ALA A 60 40.65 16.03 1.44
C ALA A 60 40.04 15.46 2.73
N ARG A 61 40.73 14.53 3.40
CA ARG A 61 40.28 13.96 4.68
C ARG A 61 40.17 15.02 5.77
N SER A 62 41.12 15.95 5.82
CA SER A 62 41.15 17.00 6.84
C SER A 62 39.99 17.98 6.71
N ILE A 63 39.55 18.30 5.48
CA ILE A 63 38.36 19.12 5.23
C ILE A 63 37.08 18.44 5.75
N VAL A 64 36.97 17.12 5.64
CA VAL A 64 35.79 16.37 6.13
C VAL A 64 35.72 16.37 7.65
N GLU A 65 36.86 16.19 8.32
CA GLU A 65 36.93 16.13 9.78
C GLU A 65 36.87 17.50 10.45
N ARG A 66 37.47 18.54 9.84
CA ARG A 66 37.53 19.92 10.37
C ARG A 66 37.17 20.94 9.29
N PRO A 67 35.90 20.98 8.85
CA PRO A 67 35.47 21.88 7.77
C PRO A 67 35.65 23.36 8.13
N ASP A 68 35.39 23.77 9.38
CA ASP A 68 35.43 25.19 9.79
C ASP A 68 36.79 25.86 9.53
N ASP A 69 37.87 25.19 9.96
CA ASP A 69 39.22 25.68 9.81
C ASP A 69 39.65 25.65 8.33
N TYR A 70 39.42 24.53 7.65
CA TYR A 70 39.90 24.32 6.28
C TYR A 70 39.10 25.09 5.22
N ILE A 71 37.80 25.32 5.41
CA ILE A 71 37.02 26.24 4.57
C ILE A 71 37.57 27.67 4.73
N THR A 72 37.95 28.05 5.96
CA THR A 72 38.54 29.36 6.23
C THR A 72 39.91 29.50 5.56
N TYR A 73 40.80 28.50 5.68
CA TYR A 73 42.09 28.48 4.99
C TYR A 73 41.94 28.52 3.47
N ALA A 74 41.01 27.74 2.90
CA ALA A 74 40.73 27.74 1.47
C ALA A 74 40.21 29.09 0.98
N SER A 75 39.34 29.74 1.77
CA SER A 75 38.79 31.08 1.47
C SER A 75 39.88 32.17 1.52
N SER A 76 40.78 32.10 2.51
CA SER A 76 41.94 33.00 2.61
C SER A 76 42.92 32.80 1.45
N ALA A 77 43.23 31.54 1.10
CA ALA A 77 44.06 31.21 -0.05
C ALA A 77 43.46 31.68 -1.38
N ALA A 78 42.14 31.53 -1.57
CA ALA A 78 41.44 32.04 -2.74
C ALA A 78 41.50 33.58 -2.81
N THR A 79 41.31 34.25 -1.68
CA THR A 79 41.41 35.72 -1.57
C THR A 79 42.82 36.22 -1.88
N ALA A 80 43.85 35.55 -1.35
CA ALA A 80 45.25 35.85 -1.64
C ALA A 80 45.57 35.67 -3.13
N GLN A 81 45.06 34.62 -3.77
CA GLN A 81 45.26 34.39 -5.20
C GLN A 81 44.50 35.42 -6.06
N MET A 82 43.30 35.85 -5.67
CA MET A 82 42.58 36.91 -6.38
C MET A 82 43.27 38.26 -6.28
N ARG A 83 43.91 38.59 -5.15
CA ARG A 83 44.75 39.80 -5.04
C ARG A 83 45.91 39.83 -6.04
N VAL A 84 46.38 38.66 -6.50
CA VAL A 84 47.44 38.57 -7.50
C VAL A 84 46.89 38.75 -8.92
N GLU A 85 45.69 38.25 -9.20
CA GLU A 85 45.06 38.34 -10.53
C GLU A 85 44.38 39.69 -10.76
N ASP A 86 43.64 40.19 -9.78
CA ASP A 86 42.88 41.44 -9.83
C ASP A 86 42.85 42.12 -8.44
N PRO A 87 43.80 43.05 -8.18
CA PRO A 87 43.91 43.75 -6.90
C PRO A 87 42.70 44.65 -6.59
N GLU A 88 42.15 45.33 -7.58
CA GLU A 88 41.04 46.28 -7.40
C GLU A 88 39.76 45.54 -6.99
N TYR A 89 39.47 44.43 -7.65
CA TYR A 89 38.30 43.61 -7.35
C TYR A 89 38.41 42.93 -5.98
N ALA A 90 39.61 42.48 -5.61
CA ALA A 90 39.84 41.84 -4.31
C ALA A 90 39.60 42.80 -3.12
N GLU A 91 39.91 44.10 -3.26
CA GLU A 91 39.59 45.11 -2.24
C GLU A 91 38.09 45.42 -2.16
N HIS A 92 37.38 45.39 -3.30
CA HIS A 92 35.95 45.63 -3.34
C HIS A 92 35.12 44.51 -2.67
N VAL A 93 35.47 43.25 -2.94
CA VAL A 93 34.72 42.08 -2.44
C VAL A 93 35.14 41.69 -1.02
N GLY A 94 36.38 42.00 -0.62
CA GLY A 94 36.92 41.77 0.71
C GLY A 94 37.32 40.31 0.98
N LYS A 95 36.37 39.37 0.93
CA LYS A 95 36.60 37.93 1.19
C LYS A 95 35.87 37.06 0.16
N ILE A 96 36.58 36.07 -0.40
CA ILE A 96 36.02 35.07 -1.32
C ILE A 96 35.69 33.80 -0.54
N PHE A 97 34.49 33.27 -0.74
CA PHE A 97 34.05 32.03 -0.12
C PHE A 97 34.46 30.81 -0.96
N ALA A 98 35.17 29.87 -0.36
CA ALA A 98 35.47 28.57 -0.98
C ALA A 98 34.26 27.63 -0.84
N ARG A 99 33.63 27.27 -1.96
CA ARG A 99 32.48 26.36 -2.01
C ARG A 99 32.89 25.01 -2.59
N PHE A 100 32.59 23.91 -1.89
CA PHE A 100 33.00 22.56 -2.30
C PHE A 100 31.85 21.81 -3.00
N ARG A 101 32.09 21.37 -4.24
CA ARG A 101 31.16 20.65 -5.11
C ARG A 101 31.61 19.19 -5.30
N ARG A 102 30.66 18.30 -5.63
CA ARG A 102 30.90 16.86 -5.92
C ARG A 102 31.61 16.11 -4.79
N PHE A 103 31.06 16.19 -3.58
CA PHE A 103 31.53 15.37 -2.48
C PHE A 103 31.18 13.89 -2.73
N PRO A 104 32.14 12.94 -2.63
CA PRO A 104 31.93 11.57 -3.10
C PRO A 104 31.01 10.73 -2.20
N GLU A 105 30.96 10.99 -0.90
CA GLU A 105 30.17 10.19 0.03
C GLU A 105 28.84 10.87 0.39
N LYS A 106 27.75 10.32 -0.15
CA LYS A 106 26.39 10.80 0.13
C LYS A 106 25.89 10.26 1.46
N THR A 107 25.41 11.16 2.33
CA THR A 107 24.83 10.82 3.62
C THR A 107 23.32 10.99 3.59
N ALA A 108 22.59 9.90 3.82
CA ALA A 108 21.13 9.96 3.93
C ALA A 108 20.69 10.77 5.16
N LEU A 109 19.66 11.60 5.02
CA LEU A 109 19.09 12.45 6.08
C LEU A 109 18.83 11.66 7.38
N ARG A 110 18.40 10.41 7.25
CA ARG A 110 18.11 9.52 8.39
C ARG A 110 19.34 9.08 9.18
N LYS A 111 20.52 9.00 8.55
CA LYS A 111 21.78 8.59 9.18
C LYS A 111 22.46 9.74 9.93
N ILE A 112 22.05 10.99 9.67
CA ILE A 112 22.62 12.15 10.33
C ILE A 112 22.27 12.10 11.82
N GLY A 113 23.32 12.17 12.64
CA GLY A 113 23.25 11.98 14.08
C GLY A 113 24.49 12.55 14.76
N ALA A 114 24.72 12.16 16.01
CA ALA A 114 25.79 12.73 16.83
C ALA A 114 27.21 12.57 16.24
N GLU A 115 27.46 11.48 15.50
CA GLU A 115 28.76 11.16 14.89
C GLU A 115 29.16 12.09 13.73
N HIS A 116 28.19 12.82 13.17
CA HIS A 116 28.37 13.74 12.05
C HIS A 116 28.50 15.20 12.48
N ILE A 117 28.29 15.52 13.77
CA ILE A 117 28.38 16.90 14.29
C ILE A 117 29.77 17.48 14.03
N LYS A 118 29.82 18.71 13.49
CA LYS A 118 31.03 19.44 13.06
C LYS A 118 31.80 18.80 11.90
N LYS A 119 31.22 17.82 11.21
CA LYS A 119 31.80 17.25 9.99
C LYS A 119 31.08 17.74 8.75
N LEU A 120 31.77 17.66 7.62
CA LEU A 120 31.18 17.92 6.31
C LEU A 120 30.38 16.70 5.84
N ALA A 121 29.16 16.91 5.38
CA ALA A 121 28.30 15.88 4.83
C ALA A 121 27.59 16.39 3.57
N LEU A 122 27.47 15.52 2.56
CA LEU A 122 26.61 15.77 1.40
C LEU A 122 25.24 15.17 1.67
N VAL A 123 24.22 16.03 1.66
CA VAL A 123 22.85 15.66 1.95
C VAL A 123 21.99 15.97 0.74
N ASP A 124 21.34 14.94 0.21
CA ASP A 124 20.42 15.06 -0.91
C ASP A 124 18.98 15.06 -0.40
N GLY A 125 18.13 15.90 -0.99
CA GLY A 125 16.70 15.86 -0.72
C GLY A 125 15.90 16.90 -1.51
N ILE A 126 14.63 17.02 -1.16
CA ILE A 126 13.71 17.97 -1.82
C ILE A 126 13.44 19.12 -0.86
N VAL A 127 13.57 20.36 -1.35
CA VAL A 127 13.20 21.55 -0.58
C VAL A 127 11.68 21.61 -0.51
N VAL A 128 11.10 21.52 0.68
CA VAL A 128 9.64 21.57 0.88
C VAL A 128 9.17 22.97 1.23
N ARG A 129 10.05 23.74 1.87
CA ARG A 129 9.74 25.04 2.44
C ARG A 129 10.97 25.93 2.49
N THR A 130 10.80 27.22 2.20
CA THR A 130 11.84 28.25 2.36
C THR A 130 11.28 29.45 3.10
N THR A 131 12.08 30.04 4.00
CA THR A 131 11.71 31.29 4.69
C THR A 131 12.10 32.51 3.86
N GLN A 132 11.60 33.69 4.25
CA GLN A 132 12.05 34.95 3.66
C GLN A 132 13.48 35.27 4.10
N VAL A 133 14.21 35.99 3.24
CA VAL A 133 15.56 36.46 3.53
C VAL A 133 15.53 37.42 4.71
N ARG A 134 16.36 37.15 5.72
CA ARG A 134 16.52 38.01 6.90
C ARG A 134 17.97 38.44 7.04
N PRO A 135 18.25 39.74 7.22
CA PRO A 135 19.59 40.19 7.57
C PRO A 135 19.88 39.80 9.02
N THR A 136 20.98 39.10 9.26
CA THR A 136 21.49 38.77 10.59
C THR A 136 22.76 39.56 10.85
N ILE A 137 22.90 40.08 12.08
CA ILE A 137 24.09 40.83 12.49
C ILE A 137 25.22 39.84 12.72
N VAL A 138 26.33 40.01 11.99
CA VAL A 138 27.58 39.27 12.20
C VAL A 138 28.46 39.97 13.21
N SER A 139 28.58 41.29 13.05
CA SER A 139 29.41 42.13 13.92
C SER A 139 28.59 43.33 14.35
N ALA A 140 28.30 43.38 15.64
CA ALA A 140 27.51 44.44 16.25
C ALA A 140 28.44 45.51 16.81
N VAL A 141 28.18 46.78 16.47
CA VAL A 141 28.88 47.91 17.06
C VAL A 141 28.05 48.46 18.21
N PHE A 142 28.58 48.35 19.42
CA PHE A 142 27.96 48.83 20.64
C PHE A 142 28.59 50.12 21.10
N ARG A 143 27.80 51.15 21.34
CA ARG A 143 28.25 52.39 21.95
C ARG A 143 27.95 52.40 23.44
N CYS A 144 28.97 52.68 24.25
CA CYS A 144 28.80 52.88 25.68
C CYS A 144 28.08 54.20 25.95
N ARG A 145 26.98 54.19 26.72
CA ARG A 145 26.24 55.42 27.05
C ARG A 145 27.01 56.41 27.95
N LYS A 146 28.09 55.99 28.62
CA LYS A 146 28.87 56.88 29.51
C LYS A 146 30.16 57.42 28.89
N CYS A 147 30.96 56.56 28.27
CA CYS A 147 32.23 56.99 27.67
C CYS A 147 32.15 57.19 26.16
N LEU A 148 30.99 56.95 25.54
CA LEU A 148 30.73 57.11 24.09
C LEU A 148 31.61 56.27 23.15
N GLU A 149 32.53 55.49 23.70
CA GLU A 149 33.40 54.60 22.93
C GLU A 149 32.61 53.49 22.25
N THR A 150 33.00 53.17 21.01
CA THR A 150 32.41 52.11 20.18
C THR A 150 33.16 50.79 20.35
N ILE A 151 32.42 49.73 20.59
CA ILE A 151 32.92 48.38 20.80
C ILE A 151 32.37 47.51 19.70
N VAL A 152 33.25 47.03 18.82
CA VAL A 152 32.88 46.04 17.82
C VAL A 152 32.93 44.67 18.48
N GLN A 153 31.81 43.94 18.44
CA GLN A 153 31.73 42.59 18.99
C GLN A 153 31.03 41.66 18.00
N ASP A 154 31.71 40.59 17.64
CA ASP A 154 31.15 39.54 16.81
C ASP A 154 30.04 38.80 17.56
N GLN A 155 28.96 38.54 16.83
CA GLN A 155 27.72 37.98 17.34
C GLN A 155 27.60 36.52 16.91
N GLU A 156 27.30 35.64 17.87
CA GLU A 156 27.05 34.23 17.63
C GLU A 156 25.74 33.78 18.30
N GLY A 157 24.87 33.12 17.52
CA GLY A 157 23.56 32.63 17.95
C GLY A 157 22.41 33.59 17.65
N GLU A 158 21.18 33.20 18.04
CA GLU A 158 19.96 33.97 17.74
C GLU A 158 19.79 35.27 18.56
N LEU A 159 20.40 35.33 19.74
CA LEU A 159 20.28 36.48 20.64
C LEU A 159 21.52 37.37 20.56
N ILE A 160 21.29 38.67 20.41
CA ILE A 160 22.35 39.68 20.45
C ILE A 160 23.00 39.65 21.84
N ARG A 161 24.31 39.39 21.87
CA ARG A 161 25.14 39.45 23.06
C ARG A 161 25.90 40.78 23.08
N GLY A 162 25.52 41.65 24.01
CA GLY A 162 26.29 42.84 24.30
C GLY A 162 27.61 42.53 25.03
N PRO A 163 28.52 43.52 25.14
CA PRO A 163 29.84 43.37 25.77
C PRO A 163 29.82 43.20 27.29
N GLY A 164 28.71 42.71 27.85
CA GLY A 164 28.48 42.50 29.27
C GLY A 164 27.76 43.68 29.94
N THR A 165 27.83 43.74 31.28
CA THR A 165 27.26 44.82 32.10
C THR A 165 28.25 45.96 32.34
N HIS A 166 29.54 45.73 32.09
CA HIS A 166 30.62 46.68 32.36
C HIS A 166 31.34 47.05 31.07
N CYS A 167 31.65 48.34 30.91
CA CYS A 167 32.42 48.80 29.75
C CYS A 167 33.90 48.38 29.84
N PRO A 168 34.50 47.80 28.77
CA PRO A 168 35.92 47.46 28.73
C PRO A 168 36.84 48.66 28.94
N PHE A 169 36.41 49.84 28.48
CA PHE A 169 37.19 51.07 28.52
C PHE A 169 37.05 51.81 29.86
N CYS A 170 35.82 52.15 30.27
CA CYS A 170 35.60 52.94 31.48
C CYS A 170 35.36 52.10 32.74
N LYS A 171 35.23 50.77 32.63
CA LYS A 171 34.95 49.80 33.71
C LYS A 171 33.69 50.09 34.53
N GLN A 172 32.86 51.04 34.12
CA GLN A 172 31.61 51.35 34.79
C GLN A 172 30.47 50.46 34.30
N SER A 173 29.54 50.16 35.20
CA SER A 173 28.26 49.53 34.85
C SER A 173 27.46 50.47 33.95
N THR A 174 27.14 50.00 32.74
CA THR A 174 26.45 50.77 31.69
C THR A 174 25.62 49.87 30.80
N SER A 175 24.53 50.41 30.25
CA SER A 175 23.81 49.81 29.13
C SER A 175 24.46 50.24 27.81
N PHE A 176 24.65 49.29 26.91
CA PHE A 176 25.17 49.55 25.57
C PHE A 176 24.03 49.83 24.60
N GLU A 177 24.25 50.78 23.70
CA GLU A 177 23.35 51.06 22.59
C GLU A 177 23.92 50.42 21.33
N LEU A 178 23.10 49.64 20.61
CA LEU A 178 23.49 49.06 19.34
C LEU A 178 23.42 50.14 18.25
N ILE A 179 24.54 50.38 17.57
CA ILE A 179 24.58 51.23 16.38
C ILE A 179 24.40 50.34 15.16
N GLU A 180 23.17 50.27 14.66
CA GLU A 180 22.83 49.45 13.49
C GLU A 180 23.60 49.92 12.23
N GLU A 181 23.77 51.23 12.02
CA GLU A 181 24.43 51.80 10.84
C GLU A 181 25.90 51.36 10.65
N GLN A 182 26.61 51.10 11.75
CA GLN A 182 28.01 50.67 11.72
C GLN A 182 28.16 49.15 11.87
N SER A 183 27.06 48.44 12.12
CA SER A 183 27.03 47.00 12.27
C SER A 183 27.06 46.30 10.91
N LYS A 184 27.76 45.16 10.84
CA LYS A 184 27.82 44.36 9.62
C LYS A 184 26.70 43.32 9.63
N PHE A 185 25.87 43.35 8.60
CA PHE A 185 24.80 42.39 8.37
C PHE A 185 25.19 41.40 7.26
N LYS A 186 24.75 40.15 7.41
CA LYS A 186 24.77 39.14 6.35
C LYS A 186 23.35 38.66 6.06
N ASN A 187 23.07 38.31 4.82
CA ASN A 187 21.76 37.76 4.46
C ASN A 187 21.70 36.29 4.84
N THR A 188 20.62 35.88 5.50
CA THR A 188 20.39 34.49 5.89
C THR A 188 18.99 34.06 5.49
N GLN A 189 18.86 32.80 5.12
CA GLN A 189 17.60 32.16 4.78
C GLN A 189 17.60 30.74 5.33
N GLU A 190 16.43 30.26 5.76
CA GLU A 190 16.26 28.88 6.23
C GLU A 190 15.40 28.10 5.24
N ALA A 191 15.88 26.94 4.82
CA ALA A 191 15.21 26.02 3.92
C ALA A 191 15.04 24.66 4.59
N ARG A 192 13.88 24.04 4.45
CA ARG A 192 13.63 22.69 4.97
C ARG A 192 13.73 21.67 3.85
N ILE A 193 14.59 20.67 4.05
CA ILE A 193 14.76 19.54 3.13
C ILE A 193 14.11 18.28 3.69
N HIS A 194 13.40 17.55 2.82
CA HIS A 194 12.86 16.22 3.09
C HIS A 194 13.64 15.13 2.35
N GLU A 195 13.65 13.94 2.95
CA GLU A 195 14.12 12.71 2.31
C GLU A 195 13.30 12.41 1.06
N ARG A 196 13.96 11.88 0.02
CA ARG A 196 13.28 11.57 -1.23
C ARG A 196 12.27 10.45 -1.02
N PRO A 197 11.05 10.53 -1.61
CA PRO A 197 10.06 9.47 -1.49
C PRO A 197 10.54 8.09 -1.94
N GLU A 198 11.44 8.04 -2.94
CA GLU A 198 12.04 6.82 -3.49
C GLU A 198 13.01 6.11 -2.52
N ASP A 199 13.67 6.87 -1.65
CA ASP A 199 14.61 6.35 -0.65
C ASP A 199 13.89 5.84 0.63
N LEU A 200 12.57 6.05 0.73
CA LEU A 200 11.81 5.71 1.94
C LEU A 200 11.45 4.22 2.00
N PRO A 201 11.74 3.54 3.13
CA PRO A 201 11.19 2.21 3.37
C PRO A 201 9.65 2.28 3.53
N PRO A 202 8.92 1.26 3.03
CA PRO A 202 7.45 1.29 3.01
C PRO A 202 6.87 1.42 4.41
N GLY A 203 5.93 2.36 4.57
CA GLY A 203 5.20 2.62 5.82
C GLY A 203 5.87 3.56 6.81
N GLN A 204 7.03 4.17 6.47
CA GLN A 204 7.70 5.14 7.33
C GLN A 204 7.51 6.58 6.86
N LEU A 205 7.43 7.52 7.81
CA LEU A 205 7.35 8.95 7.51
C LEU A 205 8.72 9.50 7.06
N PRO A 206 8.75 10.43 6.09
CA PRO A 206 9.97 11.12 5.71
C PRO A 206 10.51 11.96 6.86
N ARG A 207 11.82 11.91 7.07
CA ARG A 207 12.51 12.81 7.98
C ARG A 207 12.87 14.09 7.25
N TYR A 208 12.97 15.18 8.01
CA TYR A 208 13.37 16.48 7.51
C TYR A 208 14.50 17.07 8.35
N LEU A 209 15.31 17.92 7.73
CA LEU A 209 16.29 18.77 8.40
C LEU A 209 16.17 20.20 7.88
N ASP A 210 16.42 21.15 8.77
CA ASP A 210 16.46 22.56 8.43
C ASP A 210 17.91 22.93 8.03
N ILE A 211 18.03 23.71 6.96
CA ILE A 211 19.27 24.14 6.33
C ILE A 211 19.34 25.66 6.37
N ARG A 212 20.45 26.19 6.86
CA ARG A 212 20.74 27.63 6.87
C ARG A 212 21.60 27.97 5.65
N LEU A 213 21.08 28.85 4.80
CA LEU A 213 21.73 29.42 3.63
C LEU A 213 22.22 30.83 3.99
N GLU A 214 23.44 31.17 3.58
CA GLU A 214 24.09 32.45 3.89
C GLU A 214 24.61 33.13 2.62
N ASP A 215 24.55 34.47 2.61
CA ASP A 215 25.09 35.35 1.57
C ASP A 215 24.71 34.97 0.12
N ASP A 216 25.65 34.45 -0.67
CA ASP A 216 25.49 34.08 -2.08
C ASP A 216 24.59 32.86 -2.31
N LEU A 217 24.36 32.04 -1.27
CA LEU A 217 23.49 30.86 -1.36
C LEU A 217 22.01 31.17 -1.11
N VAL A 218 21.69 32.40 -0.68
CA VAL A 218 20.32 32.82 -0.43
C VAL A 218 19.54 32.87 -1.75
N ASP A 219 18.28 32.43 -1.71
CA ASP A 219 17.36 32.33 -2.86
C ASP A 219 17.82 31.39 -3.99
N SER A 220 18.82 30.55 -3.71
CA SER A 220 19.33 29.57 -4.69
C SER A 220 18.40 28.38 -4.91
N ALA A 221 17.57 28.02 -3.92
CA ALA A 221 16.70 26.84 -3.96
C ALA A 221 15.24 27.22 -3.72
N ARG A 222 14.32 26.65 -4.53
CA ARG A 222 12.88 26.90 -4.42
C ARG A 222 12.15 25.67 -3.88
N PRO A 223 10.97 25.85 -3.26
CA PRO A 223 10.11 24.71 -2.90
C PRO A 223 9.80 23.84 -4.13
N GLY A 224 10.04 22.53 -4.02
CA GLY A 224 9.93 21.55 -5.10
C GLY A 224 11.27 21.16 -5.75
N ASP A 225 12.33 21.96 -5.57
CA ASP A 225 13.62 21.64 -6.16
C ASP A 225 14.30 20.47 -5.43
N ARG A 226 14.87 19.54 -6.21
CA ARG A 226 15.87 18.58 -5.70
C ARG A 226 17.20 19.29 -5.58
N VAL A 227 17.78 19.22 -4.40
CA VAL A 227 19.07 19.83 -4.12
C VAL A 227 20.01 18.82 -3.47
N ALA A 228 21.27 18.87 -3.86
CA ALA A 228 22.37 18.20 -3.20
C ALA A 228 23.16 19.27 -2.45
N VAL A 229 23.12 19.23 -1.11
CA VAL A 229 23.70 20.27 -0.27
C VAL A 229 24.93 19.73 0.43
N THR A 230 26.11 20.28 0.09
CA THR A 230 27.32 20.11 0.89
C THR A 230 27.17 20.98 2.12
N SER A 231 27.11 20.38 3.31
CA SER A 231 26.81 21.11 4.55
C SER A 231 27.65 20.64 5.73
N THR A 232 27.86 21.54 6.69
CA THR A 232 28.43 21.20 8.00
C THR A 232 27.29 20.94 8.97
N VAL A 233 27.30 19.78 9.63
CA VAL A 233 26.24 19.42 10.58
C VAL A 233 26.44 20.16 11.90
N ARG A 234 25.47 20.97 12.30
CA ARG A 234 25.49 21.77 13.53
C ARG A 234 24.43 21.29 14.51
N ALA A 235 24.63 21.59 15.79
CA ALA A 235 23.70 21.25 16.86
C ALA A 235 23.42 22.49 17.71
N GLU A 236 22.16 22.92 17.76
CA GLU A 236 21.73 24.07 18.54
C GLU A 236 21.03 23.66 19.84
N LYS A 237 21.23 24.46 20.88
CA LYS A 237 20.61 24.26 22.19
C LYS A 237 19.20 24.82 22.16
N GLN A 238 18.20 23.97 22.41
CA GLN A 238 16.84 24.46 22.55
C GLN A 238 16.62 25.11 23.92
N ALA A 239 16.25 26.39 23.93
CA ALA A 239 15.78 27.08 25.12
C ALA A 239 14.25 26.96 25.22
N VAL A 240 13.73 26.52 26.37
CA VAL A 240 12.28 26.52 26.65
C VAL A 240 12.00 27.58 27.70
N GLY A 241 11.63 28.78 27.23
CA GLY A 241 11.29 29.92 28.09
C GLY A 241 12.43 30.33 29.04
N GLU A 242 12.06 30.99 30.14
CA GLU A 242 12.99 31.48 31.17
C GLU A 242 13.45 30.39 32.16
N ARG A 243 12.90 29.17 32.09
CA ARG A 243 13.12 28.10 33.08
C ARG A 243 13.86 26.89 32.48
N GLY A 244 15.14 27.09 32.21
CA GLY A 244 16.12 26.01 32.10
C GLY A 244 16.57 25.64 30.69
N ARG A 245 17.84 25.24 30.60
CA ARG A 245 18.49 24.75 29.39
C ARG A 245 18.19 23.26 29.23
N LEU A 246 17.57 22.85 28.12
CA LEU A 246 17.38 21.43 27.82
C LEU A 246 18.75 20.76 27.53
N ARG A 247 18.87 19.47 27.86
CA ARG A 247 20.03 18.65 27.47
C ARG A 247 19.96 18.19 26.00
N THR A 248 18.79 18.34 25.38
CA THR A 248 18.53 17.94 24.00
C THR A 248 18.93 19.06 23.04
N PHE A 249 19.60 18.69 21.95
CA PHE A 249 20.03 19.60 20.89
C PHE A 249 19.25 19.29 19.62
N ASN A 250 18.89 20.32 18.85
CA ASN A 250 18.34 20.16 17.51
C ASN A 250 19.49 20.22 16.51
N ILE A 251 19.51 19.27 15.58
CA ILE A 251 20.50 19.22 14.50
C ILE A 251 19.98 20.06 13.33
N TYR A 252 20.82 20.93 12.79
CA TYR A 252 20.56 21.68 11.56
C TYR A 252 21.80 21.65 10.66
N LEU A 253 21.62 21.93 9.38
CA LEU A 253 22.69 21.93 8.39
C LEU A 253 23.08 23.36 8.06
N GLU A 254 24.37 23.67 8.10
CA GLU A 254 24.91 24.94 7.60
C GLU A 254 25.44 24.70 6.19
N ALA A 255 24.81 25.32 5.18
CA ALA A 255 25.13 25.03 3.79
C ALA A 255 26.45 25.67 3.38
N ASN A 256 27.37 24.85 2.86
CA ASN A 256 28.56 25.34 2.17
C ASN A 256 28.32 25.46 0.67
N PHE A 257 27.57 24.55 0.05
CA PHE A 257 27.25 24.61 -1.37
C PHE A 257 25.90 23.94 -1.62
N VAL A 258 25.07 24.55 -2.49
CA VAL A 258 23.78 24.01 -2.89
C VAL A 258 23.83 23.73 -4.39
N ASP A 259 23.76 22.46 -4.78
CA ASP A 259 23.64 22.05 -6.17
C ASP A 259 22.16 21.75 -6.49
N VAL A 260 21.53 22.62 -7.27
CA VAL A 260 20.14 22.42 -7.71
C VAL A 260 20.15 21.48 -8.91
N VAL A 261 19.90 20.21 -8.65
CA VAL A 261 19.91 19.10 -9.64
C VAL A 261 18.79 19.28 -10.70
N GLY A 262 17.95 20.30 -10.60
CA GLY A 262 16.83 20.57 -11.51
C GLY A 262 17.19 21.15 -12.88
N LYS A 263 18.39 21.75 -13.05
CA LYS A 263 18.78 22.42 -14.30
C LYS A 263 19.48 21.54 -15.33
N GLU A 264 20.16 20.49 -14.90
CA GLU A 264 20.79 19.51 -15.79
C GLU A 264 20.13 18.16 -15.47
N THR A 265 19.50 17.55 -16.47
CA THR A 265 19.06 16.15 -16.40
C THR A 265 20.16 15.33 -15.74
N GLU A 266 19.84 14.45 -14.79
CA GLU A 266 20.77 13.43 -14.32
C GLU A 266 21.29 12.71 -15.57
N VAL A 267 22.45 13.12 -16.05
CA VAL A 267 23.15 12.40 -17.10
C VAL A 267 23.62 11.16 -16.39
N VAL A 268 22.81 10.10 -16.47
CA VAL A 268 23.30 8.76 -16.19
C VAL A 268 24.51 8.61 -17.12
N GLU A 269 25.70 8.51 -16.54
CA GLU A 269 26.89 8.19 -17.31
C GLU A 269 26.69 6.76 -17.83
N ILE A 270 26.22 6.65 -19.07
CA ILE A 270 25.97 5.38 -19.73
C ILE A 270 27.34 4.73 -19.91
N THR A 271 27.58 3.62 -19.22
CA THR A 271 28.81 2.87 -19.41
C THR A 271 28.83 2.28 -20.82
N PRO A 272 30.02 2.05 -21.43
CA PRO A 272 30.10 1.38 -22.73
C PRO A 272 29.38 0.01 -22.73
N GLU A 273 29.34 -0.67 -21.59
CA GLU A 273 28.58 -1.90 -21.38
C GLU A 273 27.07 -1.67 -21.44
N ASP A 274 26.55 -0.64 -20.77
CA ASP A 274 25.12 -0.27 -20.81
C ASP A 274 24.70 0.15 -22.21
N GLU A 275 25.54 0.92 -22.91
CA GLU A 275 25.29 1.33 -24.30
C GLU A 275 25.13 0.11 -25.21
N LYS A 276 26.02 -0.88 -25.07
CA LYS A 276 25.93 -2.13 -25.83
C LYS A 276 24.64 -2.89 -25.55
N GLN A 277 24.21 -2.97 -24.28
CA GLN A 277 22.96 -3.64 -23.91
C GLN A 277 21.74 -2.90 -24.45
N ILE A 278 21.72 -1.56 -24.36
CA ILE A 278 20.64 -0.72 -24.88
C ILE A 278 20.53 -0.91 -26.40
N LEU A 279 21.66 -0.90 -27.11
CA LEU A 279 21.69 -1.13 -28.56
C LEU A 279 21.19 -2.53 -28.92
N GLU A 280 21.61 -3.57 -28.20
CA GLU A 280 21.14 -4.94 -28.41
C GLU A 280 19.63 -5.07 -28.20
N VAL A 281 19.08 -4.46 -27.14
CA VAL A 281 17.64 -4.46 -26.86
C VAL A 281 16.87 -3.62 -27.89
N SER A 282 17.43 -2.50 -28.34
CA SER A 282 16.80 -1.62 -29.34
C SER A 282 16.64 -2.29 -30.72
N GLN A 283 17.52 -3.24 -31.05
CA GLN A 283 17.47 -3.98 -32.30
C GLN A 283 16.46 -5.14 -32.28
N ASP A 284 15.92 -5.50 -31.11
CA ASP A 284 14.93 -6.58 -30.99
C ASP A 284 13.57 -6.15 -31.57
N PRO A 285 13.04 -6.84 -32.60
CA PRO A 285 11.73 -6.54 -33.17
C PRO A 285 10.56 -6.64 -32.17
N TRP A 286 10.75 -7.36 -31.06
CA TRP A 286 9.74 -7.57 -30.01
C TRP A 286 9.96 -6.70 -28.77
N VAL A 287 10.88 -5.71 -28.83
CA VAL A 287 11.21 -4.84 -27.68
C VAL A 287 9.97 -4.19 -27.07
N HIS A 288 9.07 -3.67 -27.91
CA HIS A 288 7.84 -3.03 -27.48
C HIS A 288 6.98 -3.97 -26.61
N ARG A 289 6.75 -5.20 -27.08
CA ARG A 289 5.97 -6.19 -26.34
C ARG A 289 6.68 -6.65 -25.07
N LYS A 290 8.01 -6.80 -25.11
CA LYS A 290 8.81 -7.16 -23.93
C LYS A 290 8.69 -6.09 -22.83
N LEU A 291 8.71 -4.81 -23.19
CA LEU A 291 8.52 -3.69 -22.25
C LEU A 291 7.11 -3.67 -21.64
N ILE A 292 6.07 -3.90 -22.45
CA ILE A 292 4.69 -4.00 -21.94
C ILE A 292 4.54 -5.19 -20.97
N MET A 293 5.14 -6.33 -21.28
CA MET A 293 5.08 -7.52 -20.43
C MET A 293 5.94 -7.41 -19.17
N SER A 294 7.00 -6.60 -19.19
CA SER A 294 7.82 -6.32 -18.01
C SER A 294 7.17 -5.30 -17.08
N LEU A 295 6.26 -4.45 -17.58
CA LEU A 295 5.46 -3.53 -16.78
C LEU A 295 4.40 -4.29 -15.95
N ALA A 296 4.54 -4.24 -14.62
CA ALA A 296 3.65 -4.89 -13.64
C ALA A 296 3.42 -6.39 -13.96
N PRO A 297 4.44 -7.25 -13.84
CA PRO A 297 4.37 -8.66 -14.26
C PRO A 297 3.42 -9.49 -13.38
N SER A 298 3.08 -8.99 -12.19
CA SER A 298 2.07 -9.59 -11.31
C SER A 298 0.64 -9.42 -11.82
N ILE A 299 0.39 -8.43 -12.69
CA ILE A 299 -0.91 -8.11 -13.26
C ILE A 299 -1.00 -8.72 -14.65
N TYR A 300 -2.00 -9.57 -14.86
CA TYR A 300 -2.24 -10.20 -16.15
C TYR A 300 -3.21 -9.40 -17.01
N GLY A 301 -2.96 -9.37 -18.33
CA GLY A 301 -3.79 -8.65 -19.30
C GLY A 301 -3.55 -7.15 -19.30
N TYR A 302 -4.56 -6.40 -19.73
CA TYR A 302 -4.52 -4.93 -19.85
C TYR A 302 -3.35 -4.43 -20.70
N GLU A 303 -3.05 -5.13 -21.81
CA GLU A 303 -1.91 -4.78 -22.68
C GLU A 303 -2.00 -3.33 -23.17
N ASP A 304 -3.17 -2.90 -23.63
CA ASP A 304 -3.41 -1.52 -24.09
C ASP A 304 -3.25 -0.48 -22.96
N VAL A 305 -3.67 -0.81 -21.73
CA VAL A 305 -3.53 0.09 -20.58
C VAL A 305 -2.08 0.16 -20.13
N LYS A 306 -1.37 -0.97 -20.14
CA LYS A 306 0.06 -1.02 -19.83
C LYS A 306 0.87 -0.27 -20.88
N GLU A 307 0.47 -0.34 -22.14
CA GLU A 307 1.03 0.45 -23.23
C GLU A 307 0.83 1.95 -23.00
N GLY A 308 -0.38 2.39 -22.66
CA GLY A 308 -0.63 3.80 -22.30
C GLY A 308 0.19 4.26 -21.09
N ILE A 309 0.31 3.43 -20.05
CA ILE A 309 1.17 3.76 -18.90
C ILE A 309 2.65 3.83 -19.31
N LEU A 310 3.08 2.98 -20.24
CA LEU A 310 4.45 2.98 -20.75
C LEU A 310 4.75 4.30 -21.48
N TYR A 311 3.83 4.80 -22.31
CA TYR A 311 3.95 6.10 -22.96
C TYR A 311 4.02 7.25 -21.96
N LEU A 312 3.23 7.20 -20.89
CA LEU A 312 3.29 8.17 -19.80
C LEU A 312 4.67 8.19 -19.10
N LEU A 313 5.32 7.03 -18.97
CA LEU A 313 6.66 6.94 -18.38
C LEU A 313 7.77 7.42 -19.32
N PHE A 314 7.65 7.22 -20.62
CA PHE A 314 8.61 7.73 -21.60
C PHE A 314 8.47 9.24 -21.83
N GLY A 315 7.25 9.77 -21.73
CA GLY A 315 6.92 11.16 -22.00
C GLY A 315 7.07 11.53 -23.49
N GLY A 316 6.74 12.77 -23.81
CA GLY A 316 6.90 13.32 -25.15
C GLY A 316 7.88 14.48 -25.21
N THR A 317 8.00 15.10 -26.39
CA THR A 317 8.88 16.25 -26.59
C THR A 317 8.11 17.56 -26.40
N ALA A 318 8.50 18.35 -25.40
CA ALA A 318 7.99 19.71 -25.25
C ALA A 318 8.50 20.59 -26.39
N LYS A 319 7.62 21.38 -27.01
CA LYS A 319 7.97 22.27 -28.13
C LYS A 319 7.78 23.71 -27.74
N GLN A 320 8.80 24.52 -27.99
CA GLN A 320 8.67 25.98 -27.96
C GLN A 320 8.32 26.49 -29.35
N LEU A 321 7.16 27.14 -29.45
CA LEU A 321 6.81 27.87 -30.66
C LEU A 321 7.59 29.19 -30.73
N PRO A 322 7.79 29.77 -31.93
CA PRO A 322 8.44 31.06 -32.10
C PRO A 322 7.76 32.20 -31.31
N ASP A 323 6.46 32.07 -31.03
CA ASP A 323 5.66 33.04 -30.28
C ASP A 323 5.85 32.97 -28.76
N GLY A 324 6.75 32.10 -28.27
CA GLY A 324 7.05 31.94 -26.83
C GLY A 324 6.07 31.05 -26.06
N ILE A 325 5.07 30.48 -26.74
CA ILE A 325 4.14 29.49 -26.17
C ILE A 325 4.84 28.13 -26.07
N ASN A 326 4.83 27.54 -24.88
CA ASN A 326 5.30 26.17 -24.64
C ASN A 326 4.15 25.18 -24.86
N ILE A 327 4.35 24.20 -25.74
CA ILE A 327 3.46 23.05 -25.89
C ILE A 327 3.99 21.92 -25.01
N ARG A 328 3.13 21.38 -24.15
CA ARG A 328 3.42 20.21 -23.30
C ARG A 328 3.80 18.99 -24.13
N GLY A 329 4.81 18.26 -23.66
CA GLY A 329 5.18 16.95 -24.20
C GLY A 329 4.55 15.78 -23.44
N ASP A 330 4.17 15.99 -22.18
CA ASP A 330 3.73 14.92 -21.29
C ASP A 330 2.25 14.58 -21.46
N GLU A 331 1.91 13.30 -21.35
CA GLU A 331 0.53 12.83 -21.39
C GLU A 331 -0.05 12.58 -19.99
N ASN A 332 -1.36 12.82 -19.84
CA ASN A 332 -2.10 12.45 -18.64
C ASN A 332 -2.98 11.26 -18.97
N VAL A 333 -2.98 10.25 -18.09
CA VAL A 333 -3.75 9.02 -18.29
C VAL A 333 -4.80 8.88 -17.20
N LEU A 334 -6.05 8.67 -17.60
CA LEU A 334 -7.16 8.40 -16.69
C LEU A 334 -7.66 6.97 -16.91
N LEU A 335 -7.50 6.12 -15.89
CA LEU A 335 -8.00 4.76 -15.86
C LEU A 335 -9.42 4.74 -15.29
N ILE A 336 -10.38 4.47 -16.15
CA ILE A 336 -11.77 4.26 -15.74
C ILE A 336 -12.11 2.80 -15.92
N GLY A 337 -12.66 2.19 -14.89
CA GLY A 337 -13.18 0.83 -14.99
C GLY A 337 -14.12 0.51 -13.86
N ASP A 338 -14.94 -0.51 -14.03
CA ASP A 338 -15.82 -0.95 -12.95
C ASP A 338 -14.99 -1.70 -11.89
N PRO A 339 -15.35 -1.62 -10.61
CA PRO A 339 -14.69 -2.39 -9.56
C PRO A 339 -14.98 -3.89 -9.76
N GLY A 340 -13.95 -4.74 -9.59
CA GLY A 340 -14.08 -6.19 -9.60
C GLY A 340 -14.42 -6.68 -8.20
N CYS A 341 -15.66 -7.09 -7.95
CA CYS A 341 -16.11 -7.43 -6.61
C CYS A 341 -17.04 -8.64 -6.62
N LEU A 342 -17.10 -9.34 -5.49
CA LEU A 342 -17.99 -10.47 -5.25
C LEU A 342 -19.11 -10.10 -4.28
N ILE A 343 -20.22 -10.83 -4.31
CA ILE A 343 -21.30 -10.62 -3.33
C ILE A 343 -20.90 -11.08 -1.94
N GLY A 344 -21.47 -10.44 -0.91
CA GLY A 344 -21.21 -10.74 0.50
C GLY A 344 -21.35 -12.21 0.91
N ASP A 345 -22.28 -12.95 0.33
CA ASP A 345 -22.52 -14.38 0.62
C ASP A 345 -21.48 -15.33 -0.01
N GLU A 346 -20.57 -14.84 -0.83
CA GLU A 346 -19.52 -15.64 -1.48
C GLU A 346 -18.51 -16.15 -0.45
N ARG A 347 -18.19 -17.46 -0.51
CA ARG A 347 -17.40 -18.16 0.51
C ARG A 347 -15.93 -18.20 0.13
N ILE A 348 -15.10 -17.47 0.86
CA ILE A 348 -13.65 -17.42 0.70
C ILE A 348 -12.98 -18.44 1.62
N VAL A 349 -11.94 -19.09 1.11
CA VAL A 349 -11.12 -20.03 1.89
C VAL A 349 -9.87 -19.34 2.44
N LEU A 350 -9.80 -19.25 3.76
CA LEU A 350 -8.67 -18.68 4.50
C LEU A 350 -7.49 -19.64 4.56
N GLY A 351 -6.31 -19.13 4.92
CA GLY A 351 -5.02 -19.83 4.86
C GLY A 351 -4.94 -21.07 5.76
N ASP A 352 -5.69 -21.10 6.85
CA ASP A 352 -5.84 -22.23 7.77
C ASP A 352 -6.89 -23.26 7.31
N GLY A 353 -7.61 -22.99 6.22
CA GLY A 353 -8.73 -23.80 5.70
C GLY A 353 -10.10 -23.42 6.28
N THR A 354 -10.19 -22.33 7.05
CA THR A 354 -11.46 -21.73 7.47
C THR A 354 -12.24 -21.25 6.24
N ILE A 355 -13.55 -21.48 6.23
CA ILE A 355 -14.43 -20.91 5.21
C ILE A 355 -15.18 -19.75 5.84
N ALA A 356 -15.04 -18.56 5.27
CA ALA A 356 -15.72 -17.35 5.71
C ALA A 356 -16.48 -16.73 4.53
N LYS A 357 -17.57 -16.02 4.83
CA LYS A 357 -18.21 -15.16 3.82
C LYS A 357 -17.35 -13.92 3.62
N ILE A 358 -17.25 -13.40 2.40
CA ILE A 358 -16.41 -12.23 2.12
C ILE A 358 -16.83 -11.01 2.96
N GLN A 359 -18.13 -10.81 3.18
CA GLN A 359 -18.66 -9.73 4.01
C GLN A 359 -18.24 -9.81 5.50
N ASP A 360 -17.82 -10.99 5.98
CA ASP A 360 -17.46 -11.20 7.38
C ASP A 360 -15.96 -10.88 7.63
N LEU A 361 -15.20 -10.49 6.59
CA LEU A 361 -13.77 -10.22 6.68
C LEU A 361 -13.42 -8.80 7.13
N GLY A 362 -14.33 -7.85 6.96
CA GLY A 362 -14.17 -6.45 7.35
C GLY A 362 -15.52 -5.73 7.42
N GLN A 363 -15.53 -4.50 7.91
CA GLN A 363 -16.75 -3.70 8.08
C GLN A 363 -16.75 -2.46 7.19
N ASN A 364 -15.58 -1.85 6.97
CA ASN A 364 -15.45 -0.57 6.28
C ASN A 364 -14.70 -0.69 4.95
N HIS A 365 -15.01 0.22 4.03
CA HIS A 365 -14.27 0.35 2.78
C HIS A 365 -12.85 0.89 3.05
N LEU A 366 -11.83 0.31 2.41
CA LEU A 366 -10.40 0.57 2.64
C LEU A 366 -9.92 0.24 4.06
N GLU A 367 -10.54 -0.75 4.70
CA GLU A 367 -10.08 -1.26 5.99
C GLU A 367 -8.81 -2.10 5.82
N GLU A 368 -7.78 -1.80 6.61
CA GLU A 368 -6.57 -2.63 6.67
C GLU A 368 -6.89 -3.93 7.42
N ILE A 369 -6.63 -5.05 6.76
CA ILE A 369 -6.86 -6.40 7.30
C ILE A 369 -5.56 -7.20 7.21
N ASP A 370 -5.37 -8.15 8.12
CA ASP A 370 -4.26 -9.12 8.06
C ASP A 370 -4.85 -10.53 8.09
N VAL A 371 -5.41 -10.94 6.94
CA VAL A 371 -6.13 -12.20 6.83
C VAL A 371 -5.43 -13.12 5.83
N PRO A 372 -4.89 -14.28 6.27
CA PRO A 372 -4.27 -15.22 5.36
C PRO A 372 -5.35 -15.91 4.50
N VAL A 373 -5.10 -16.06 3.19
CA VAL A 373 -6.01 -16.69 2.22
C VAL A 373 -5.30 -17.76 1.38
N LEU A 374 -6.06 -18.73 0.87
CA LEU A 374 -5.54 -19.75 -0.05
C LEU A 374 -5.65 -19.32 -1.51
N ILE A 375 -4.58 -19.56 -2.27
CA ILE A 375 -4.38 -19.06 -3.65
C ILE A 375 -4.90 -20.05 -4.71
N GLY A 376 -5.12 -21.32 -4.35
CA GLY A 376 -5.58 -22.36 -5.28
C GLY A 376 -4.50 -23.01 -6.15
N SER A 377 -3.23 -22.63 -6.00
CA SER A 377 -2.08 -23.27 -6.68
C SER A 377 -1.49 -24.41 -5.83
N GLY A 378 -1.92 -25.65 -6.06
CA GLY A 378 -1.37 -26.84 -5.38
C GLY A 378 -1.89 -27.07 -3.96
N GLY A 379 -3.05 -26.52 -3.62
CA GLY A 379 -3.78 -26.80 -2.38
C GLY A 379 -3.24 -26.09 -1.13
N ALA A 380 -1.93 -25.95 -0.95
CA ALA A 380 -1.34 -25.48 0.32
C ALA A 380 -0.71 -24.08 0.29
N LYS A 381 -0.59 -23.44 -0.88
CA LYS A 381 0.03 -22.10 -0.97
C LYS A 381 -0.90 -21.02 -0.42
N ARG A 382 -0.34 -20.16 0.44
CA ARG A 382 -1.03 -19.08 1.16
C ARG A 382 -0.49 -17.73 0.76
N ASP A 383 -1.33 -16.72 0.87
CA ASP A 383 -0.98 -15.31 0.81
C ASP A 383 -1.73 -14.53 1.89
N VAL A 384 -1.50 -13.23 1.99
CA VAL A 384 -2.17 -12.34 2.94
C VAL A 384 -3.02 -11.31 2.20
N ALA A 385 -4.29 -11.22 2.59
CA ALA A 385 -5.18 -10.14 2.23
C ALA A 385 -4.90 -8.94 3.16
N THR A 386 -4.57 -7.79 2.57
CA THR A 386 -4.10 -6.57 3.24
C THR A 386 -5.15 -5.47 3.31
N ARG A 387 -6.09 -5.44 2.37
CA ARG A 387 -7.18 -4.44 2.35
C ARG A 387 -8.53 -5.06 2.03
N PHE A 388 -9.57 -4.47 2.62
CA PHE A 388 -10.96 -4.84 2.41
C PHE A 388 -11.73 -3.70 1.77
N HIS A 389 -12.54 -4.02 0.75
CA HIS A 389 -13.33 -3.07 0.00
C HIS A 389 -14.82 -3.40 0.09
N VAL A 390 -15.64 -2.38 0.27
CA VAL A 390 -17.11 -2.48 0.24
C VAL A 390 -17.66 -1.48 -0.77
N TYR A 391 -18.50 -1.94 -1.69
CA TYR A 391 -19.22 -1.10 -2.64
C TYR A 391 -20.71 -1.43 -2.59
N ARG A 392 -21.55 -0.40 -2.46
CA ARG A 392 -22.99 -0.58 -2.30
C ARG A 392 -23.71 -0.55 -3.64
N ASN A 393 -24.81 -1.31 -3.71
CA ASN A 393 -25.77 -1.28 -4.82
C ASN A 393 -25.13 -1.43 -6.22
N GLN A 394 -24.26 -2.42 -6.38
CA GLN A 394 -23.57 -2.69 -7.65
C GLN A 394 -24.31 -3.75 -8.46
N PRO A 395 -24.36 -3.65 -9.80
CA PRO A 395 -25.01 -4.63 -10.66
C PRO A 395 -24.21 -5.93 -10.70
N THR A 396 -24.90 -7.08 -10.71
CA THR A 396 -24.24 -8.38 -10.53
C THR A 396 -24.64 -9.41 -11.58
N ILE A 397 -23.69 -10.27 -11.92
CA ILE A 397 -23.86 -11.43 -12.79
C ILE A 397 -23.49 -12.69 -12.01
N GLU A 398 -24.28 -13.76 -12.19
CA GLU A 398 -24.05 -15.06 -11.59
C GLU A 398 -23.72 -16.08 -12.68
N ILE A 399 -22.56 -16.73 -12.58
CA ILE A 399 -22.23 -17.88 -13.44
C ILE A 399 -22.39 -19.18 -12.66
N ILE A 400 -22.91 -20.21 -13.32
CA ILE A 400 -23.08 -21.54 -12.75
C ILE A 400 -22.31 -22.56 -13.57
N THR A 401 -21.52 -23.40 -12.89
CA THR A 401 -20.73 -24.46 -13.52
C THR A 401 -21.51 -25.77 -13.65
N GLU A 402 -20.99 -26.72 -14.44
CA GLU A 402 -21.57 -28.05 -14.65
C GLU A 402 -21.68 -28.91 -13.37
N THR A 403 -20.98 -28.54 -12.29
CA THR A 403 -21.13 -29.19 -10.99
C THR A 403 -22.11 -28.46 -10.08
N GLY A 404 -22.64 -27.32 -10.53
CA GLY A 404 -23.56 -26.47 -9.79
C GLY A 404 -22.88 -25.48 -8.84
N LYS A 405 -21.56 -25.31 -8.92
CA LYS A 405 -20.89 -24.19 -8.24
C LYS A 405 -21.38 -22.89 -8.86
N SER A 406 -21.56 -21.90 -8.00
CA SER A 406 -21.96 -20.57 -8.39
C SER A 406 -20.94 -19.57 -7.89
N ILE A 407 -20.74 -18.51 -8.67
CA ILE A 407 -20.04 -17.31 -8.22
C ILE A 407 -20.79 -16.11 -8.79
N ARG A 408 -21.16 -15.20 -7.89
CA ARG A 408 -21.86 -13.97 -8.22
C ARG A 408 -21.01 -12.76 -7.83
N GLY A 409 -20.86 -11.84 -8.78
CA GLY A 409 -20.04 -10.65 -8.61
C GLY A 409 -20.36 -9.59 -9.65
N THR A 410 -19.58 -8.52 -9.68
CA THR A 410 -19.63 -7.50 -10.72
C THR A 410 -19.13 -8.07 -12.05
N TYR A 411 -19.55 -7.48 -13.16
CA TYR A 411 -19.23 -7.94 -14.51
C TYR A 411 -17.72 -8.04 -14.76
N ASN A 412 -16.93 -7.13 -14.17
CA ASN A 412 -15.48 -7.04 -14.40
C ASN A 412 -14.67 -7.98 -13.53
N HIS A 413 -15.32 -8.73 -12.64
CA HIS A 413 -14.60 -9.58 -11.69
C HIS A 413 -13.84 -10.70 -12.40
N PRO A 414 -12.50 -10.78 -12.27
CA PRO A 414 -11.70 -11.74 -13.01
C PRO A 414 -11.73 -13.13 -12.39
N LEU A 415 -11.95 -14.15 -13.24
CA LEU A 415 -11.85 -15.57 -12.90
C LEU A 415 -10.86 -16.26 -13.82
N LEU A 416 -10.22 -17.32 -13.31
CA LEU A 416 -9.22 -18.05 -14.06
C LEU A 416 -9.88 -18.98 -15.08
N ALA A 417 -9.91 -18.61 -16.35
CA ALA A 417 -10.36 -19.44 -17.45
C ALA A 417 -9.32 -20.51 -17.83
N VAL A 418 -9.78 -21.62 -18.41
CA VAL A 418 -8.94 -22.72 -18.88
C VAL A 418 -9.30 -23.04 -20.32
N GLU A 419 -8.47 -22.61 -21.25
CA GLU A 419 -8.64 -22.86 -22.66
C GLU A 419 -7.78 -24.04 -23.12
N THR A 420 -8.21 -24.71 -24.18
CA THR A 420 -7.44 -25.81 -24.79
C THR A 420 -6.97 -25.35 -26.15
N VAL A 421 -5.74 -24.84 -26.21
CA VAL A 421 -5.11 -24.39 -27.46
C VAL A 421 -4.10 -25.46 -27.88
N ASN A 422 -4.23 -26.00 -29.08
CA ASN A 422 -3.31 -27.02 -29.63
C ASN A 422 -3.05 -28.22 -28.70
N ARG A 423 -4.12 -28.75 -28.06
CA ARG A 423 -4.09 -29.84 -27.06
C ARG A 423 -3.35 -29.51 -25.75
N THR A 424 -2.89 -28.28 -25.56
CA THR A 424 -2.28 -27.79 -24.32
C THR A 424 -3.31 -26.97 -23.54
N LEU A 425 -3.37 -27.17 -22.22
CA LEU A 425 -4.25 -26.40 -21.34
C LEU A 425 -3.56 -25.08 -21.01
N VAL A 426 -4.08 -23.99 -21.58
CA VAL A 426 -3.64 -22.62 -21.29
C VAL A 426 -4.58 -22.02 -20.26
N ARG A 427 -4.01 -21.35 -19.26
CA ARG A 427 -4.78 -20.63 -18.24
C ARG A 427 -4.67 -19.15 -18.52
N SER A 428 -5.82 -18.49 -18.67
CA SER A 428 -5.94 -17.05 -18.90
C SER A 428 -6.97 -16.48 -17.94
N TRP A 429 -6.81 -15.23 -17.53
CA TRP A 429 -7.86 -14.55 -16.77
C TRP A 429 -8.90 -14.00 -17.75
N LYS A 430 -10.18 -14.22 -17.42
CA LYS A 430 -11.31 -13.61 -18.12
C LYS A 430 -12.23 -12.94 -17.12
N ARG A 431 -12.88 -11.86 -17.52
CA ARG A 431 -13.90 -11.19 -16.72
C ARG A 431 -15.19 -12.02 -16.70
N LEU A 432 -16.01 -11.81 -15.68
CA LEU A 432 -17.28 -12.53 -15.50
C LEU A 432 -18.23 -12.39 -16.71
N ASP A 433 -18.21 -11.24 -17.38
CA ASP A 433 -19.04 -10.91 -18.54
C ASP A 433 -18.54 -11.47 -19.88
N GLU A 434 -17.24 -11.75 -19.99
CA GLU A 434 -16.62 -12.35 -21.17
C GLU A 434 -16.90 -13.85 -21.29
N PHE A 435 -17.28 -14.51 -20.19
CA PHE A 435 -17.58 -15.93 -20.19
C PHE A 435 -18.84 -16.25 -20.99
N LYS A 436 -18.74 -17.27 -21.84
CA LYS A 436 -19.88 -17.83 -22.57
C LYS A 436 -20.22 -19.23 -22.05
N ILE A 437 -21.47 -19.65 -22.28
CA ILE A 437 -21.90 -21.01 -21.96
C ILE A 437 -21.01 -22.00 -22.73
N GLY A 438 -20.40 -22.94 -22.02
CA GLY A 438 -19.45 -23.92 -22.57
C GLY A 438 -17.97 -23.64 -22.26
N ASP A 439 -17.62 -22.40 -21.91
CA ASP A 439 -16.27 -22.02 -21.47
C ASP A 439 -15.90 -22.74 -20.16
N LYS A 440 -14.61 -22.94 -19.91
CA LYS A 440 -14.13 -23.62 -18.71
C LYS A 440 -13.48 -22.65 -17.74
N VAL A 441 -13.87 -22.76 -16.48
CA VAL A 441 -13.26 -22.06 -15.35
C VAL A 441 -12.39 -23.01 -14.53
N SER A 442 -11.30 -22.50 -13.96
CA SER A 442 -10.40 -23.27 -13.10
C SER A 442 -11.01 -23.45 -11.72
N VAL A 443 -10.99 -24.70 -11.26
CA VAL A 443 -11.51 -25.08 -9.95
C VAL A 443 -10.48 -25.83 -9.13
N VAL A 444 -10.63 -25.74 -7.82
CA VAL A 444 -9.75 -26.41 -6.86
C VAL A 444 -10.24 -27.84 -6.62
N THR A 445 -9.30 -28.79 -6.53
CA THR A 445 -9.59 -30.23 -6.27
C THR A 445 -9.83 -30.53 -4.78
N GLY A 446 -9.42 -29.62 -3.91
CA GLY A 446 -9.57 -29.65 -2.46
C GLY A 446 -8.51 -28.75 -1.81
N PHE A 447 -8.71 -28.43 -0.54
CA PHE A 447 -7.82 -27.58 0.24
C PHE A 447 -7.60 -28.18 1.64
N PRO A 448 -6.39 -28.07 2.20
CA PRO A 448 -6.07 -28.56 3.53
C PRO A 448 -6.70 -27.66 4.60
N CYS A 449 -6.95 -28.24 5.77
CA CYS A 449 -7.30 -27.49 6.96
C CYS A 449 -6.35 -27.81 8.11
N TYR A 450 -5.92 -26.78 8.81
CA TYR A 450 -4.96 -26.81 9.91
C TYR A 450 -5.58 -26.36 11.24
N ILE A 451 -6.91 -26.24 11.29
CA ILE A 451 -7.64 -25.82 12.49
C ILE A 451 -7.65 -26.98 13.49
N HIS A 452 -6.96 -26.78 14.60
CA HIS A 452 -6.93 -27.71 15.72
C HIS A 452 -7.68 -27.18 16.95
N SER A 453 -7.85 -25.85 17.05
CA SER A 453 -8.63 -25.20 18.11
C SER A 453 -10.13 -25.32 17.88
N GLN A 454 -10.88 -25.38 18.97
CA GLN A 454 -12.35 -25.34 18.93
C GLN A 454 -12.82 -23.90 18.87
N VAL A 455 -13.83 -23.64 18.03
CA VAL A 455 -14.46 -22.32 17.88
C VAL A 455 -15.41 -22.08 19.05
N ASP A 456 -15.48 -20.85 19.57
CA ASP A 456 -16.44 -20.50 20.60
C ASP A 456 -17.85 -20.38 20.01
N THR A 457 -18.85 -20.92 20.70
CA THR A 457 -20.24 -20.95 20.24
C THR A 457 -20.93 -19.60 20.36
N GLY A 458 -20.47 -18.75 21.28
CA GLY A 458 -21.14 -17.51 21.66
C GLY A 458 -22.48 -17.73 22.36
N PHE A 459 -22.81 -18.98 22.76
CA PHE A 459 -24.09 -19.28 23.38
C PHE A 459 -24.17 -18.68 24.78
N ARG A 460 -25.20 -17.87 25.01
CA ARG A 460 -25.44 -17.22 26.30
C ARG A 460 -26.88 -17.45 26.76
N PRO A 461 -27.11 -17.66 28.06
CA PRO A 461 -28.47 -17.68 28.59
C PRO A 461 -29.10 -16.31 28.40
N LEU A 462 -30.42 -16.28 28.23
CA LEU A 462 -31.14 -15.02 28.08
C LEU A 462 -31.14 -14.24 29.42
N PRO A 463 -31.12 -12.90 29.40
CA PRO A 463 -31.28 -12.11 30.61
C PRO A 463 -32.72 -12.26 31.13
N TYR A 464 -32.88 -12.88 32.31
CA TYR A 464 -34.18 -13.09 32.96
C TYR A 464 -34.45 -12.03 34.03
N ASN A 465 -35.50 -11.22 33.84
CA ASN A 465 -36.02 -10.32 34.89
C ASN A 465 -37.13 -10.97 35.73
N LEU A 466 -37.90 -11.90 35.15
CA LEU A 466 -38.92 -12.72 35.82
C LEU A 466 -38.98 -14.12 35.18
N GLY A 467 -39.17 -15.17 35.99
CA GLY A 467 -39.30 -16.56 35.56
C GLY A 467 -38.19 -17.50 36.08
N PRO A 468 -38.34 -18.83 35.91
CA PRO A 468 -37.34 -19.80 36.36
C PRO A 468 -36.04 -19.66 35.56
N LYS A 469 -34.92 -19.45 36.27
CA LYS A 469 -33.58 -19.41 35.67
C LYS A 469 -33.28 -20.71 34.93
N PHE A 470 -32.55 -20.60 33.81
CA PHE A 470 -32.05 -21.74 33.04
C PHE A 470 -31.27 -22.71 33.93
N ARG A 471 -31.73 -23.97 33.99
CA ARG A 471 -31.09 -25.05 34.78
C ARG A 471 -30.21 -25.98 33.95
N GLY A 472 -30.13 -25.76 32.64
CA GLY A 472 -29.32 -26.56 31.72
C GLY A 472 -27.89 -26.03 31.61
N ARG A 473 -27.15 -26.59 30.65
CA ARG A 473 -25.83 -26.11 30.23
C ARG A 473 -25.91 -25.63 28.78
N LEU A 474 -25.06 -24.67 28.42
CA LEU A 474 -24.85 -24.30 27.02
C LEU A 474 -23.38 -24.59 26.70
N PRO A 475 -23.10 -25.32 25.60
CA PRO A 475 -21.72 -25.61 25.24
C PRO A 475 -21.02 -24.30 24.86
N GLU A 476 -19.89 -23.99 25.50
CA GLU A 476 -19.09 -22.80 25.20
C GLU A 476 -18.28 -22.94 23.91
N LYS A 477 -17.92 -24.19 23.55
CA LYS A 477 -17.09 -24.52 22.39
C LYS A 477 -17.78 -25.48 21.44
N VAL A 478 -17.49 -25.34 20.15
CA VAL A 478 -18.02 -26.22 19.10
C VAL A 478 -17.27 -27.55 19.14
N THR A 479 -17.89 -28.53 19.81
CA THR A 479 -17.39 -29.91 19.86
C THR A 479 -17.92 -30.74 18.69
N PRO A 480 -17.29 -31.89 18.36
CA PRO A 480 -17.82 -32.81 17.36
C PRO A 480 -19.24 -33.30 17.69
N ASP A 481 -19.56 -33.43 18.98
CA ASP A 481 -20.87 -33.77 19.51
C ASP A 481 -21.92 -32.69 19.19
N LEU A 482 -21.56 -31.40 19.36
CA LEU A 482 -22.41 -30.29 18.95
C LEU A 482 -22.58 -30.25 17.43
N GLY A 483 -21.51 -30.48 16.67
CA GLY A 483 -21.57 -30.59 15.20
C GLY A 483 -22.54 -31.68 14.74
N ALA A 484 -22.48 -32.86 15.34
CA ALA A 484 -23.41 -33.96 15.11
C ALA A 484 -24.87 -33.55 15.36
N PHE A 485 -25.14 -32.94 16.52
CA PHE A 485 -26.48 -32.50 16.90
C PHE A 485 -27.03 -31.44 15.93
N LEU A 486 -26.23 -30.43 15.59
CA LEU A 486 -26.60 -29.38 14.63
C LEU A 486 -26.88 -29.96 13.23
N GLY A 487 -26.09 -30.93 12.78
CA GLY A 487 -26.26 -31.58 11.47
C GLY A 487 -27.60 -32.29 11.35
N TYR A 488 -27.99 -33.07 12.37
CA TYR A 488 -29.28 -33.76 12.37
C TYR A 488 -30.46 -32.78 12.49
N LEU A 489 -30.34 -31.77 13.35
CA LEU A 489 -31.37 -30.75 13.55
C LEU A 489 -31.59 -29.87 12.31
N LEU A 490 -30.56 -29.66 11.48
CA LEU A 490 -30.70 -28.93 10.23
C LEU A 490 -31.53 -29.70 9.20
N GLY A 491 -31.40 -31.03 9.14
CA GLY A 491 -32.21 -31.90 8.29
C GLY A 491 -33.63 -32.07 8.82
N ASP A 492 -33.81 -33.01 9.75
CA ASP A 492 -35.12 -33.44 10.28
C ASP A 492 -35.58 -32.69 11.54
N GLY A 493 -34.95 -31.56 11.84
CA GLY A 493 -35.24 -30.73 13.01
C GLY A 493 -36.04 -29.46 12.74
N TRP A 494 -36.61 -28.93 13.83
CA TRP A 494 -37.36 -27.68 13.87
C TRP A 494 -37.03 -26.88 15.15
N VAL A 495 -37.01 -25.55 15.02
CA VAL A 495 -36.73 -24.62 16.13
C VAL A 495 -37.90 -23.64 16.27
N GLN A 496 -38.52 -23.60 17.44
CA GLN A 496 -39.55 -22.63 17.85
C GLN A 496 -38.96 -21.60 18.84
N ARG A 497 -39.75 -20.60 19.25
CA ARG A 497 -39.28 -19.56 20.19
C ARG A 497 -38.90 -20.11 21.57
N TYR A 498 -39.54 -21.21 22.00
CA TYR A 498 -39.38 -21.76 23.36
C TYR A 498 -38.98 -23.24 23.37
N ARG A 499 -38.90 -23.88 22.21
CA ARG A 499 -38.72 -25.33 22.09
C ARG A 499 -37.93 -25.65 20.84
N VAL A 500 -37.12 -26.68 20.90
CA VAL A 500 -36.43 -27.26 19.74
C VAL A 500 -36.71 -28.75 19.71
N GLY A 501 -36.84 -29.33 18.52
CA GLY A 501 -37.08 -30.76 18.41
C GLY A 501 -36.69 -31.32 17.06
N PHE A 502 -36.66 -32.64 16.99
CA PHE A 502 -36.35 -33.40 15.79
C PHE A 502 -37.24 -34.64 15.69
N LEU A 503 -37.44 -35.09 14.45
CA LEU A 503 -38.28 -36.23 14.13
C LEU A 503 -37.41 -37.41 13.71
N VAL A 504 -37.69 -38.59 14.26
CA VAL A 504 -37.01 -39.84 13.88
C VAL A 504 -38.06 -40.86 13.44
N ALA A 505 -37.88 -41.45 12.25
CA ALA A 505 -38.77 -42.49 11.76
C ALA A 505 -38.49 -43.85 12.44
N GLU A 506 -39.51 -44.70 12.57
CA GLU A 506 -39.38 -46.03 13.18
C GLU A 506 -38.30 -46.92 12.55
N GLY A 507 -38.08 -46.80 11.23
CA GLY A 507 -37.04 -47.54 10.52
C GLY A 507 -35.60 -47.13 10.85
N GLU A 508 -35.40 -46.09 11.66
CA GLU A 508 -34.11 -45.52 12.07
C GLU A 508 -34.07 -45.30 13.61
N LYS A 509 -34.81 -46.14 14.35
CA LYS A 509 -34.88 -46.11 15.83
C LYS A 509 -33.50 -46.23 16.49
N ASP A 510 -32.51 -46.80 15.80
CA ASP A 510 -31.12 -46.88 16.24
C ASP A 510 -30.44 -45.51 16.46
N LEU A 511 -30.97 -44.45 15.85
CA LEU A 511 -30.47 -43.08 16.00
C LEU A 511 -31.04 -42.33 17.20
N LEU A 512 -32.21 -42.76 17.71
CA LEU A 512 -32.96 -41.99 18.71
C LEU A 512 -32.21 -41.87 20.04
N GLU A 513 -31.68 -42.99 20.55
CA GLU A 513 -30.95 -43.00 21.83
C GLU A 513 -29.63 -42.23 21.76
N PRO A 514 -28.77 -42.41 20.72
CA PRO A 514 -27.58 -41.58 20.55
C PRO A 514 -27.88 -40.07 20.46
N LEU A 515 -28.94 -39.67 19.77
CA LEU A 515 -29.33 -38.25 19.65
C LEU A 515 -29.83 -37.68 20.98
N CYS A 516 -30.63 -38.44 21.74
CA CYS A 516 -31.13 -38.02 23.04
C CYS A 516 -30.01 -37.92 24.07
N ALA A 517 -29.10 -38.90 24.10
CA ALA A 517 -27.92 -38.88 24.97
C ALA A 517 -26.99 -37.72 24.63
N ASN A 518 -26.81 -37.41 23.34
CA ASN A 518 -26.01 -36.26 22.92
C ASN A 518 -26.65 -34.93 23.33
N ALA A 519 -27.98 -34.79 23.16
CA ALA A 519 -28.71 -33.61 23.61
C ALA A 519 -28.62 -33.41 25.13
N GLU A 520 -28.74 -34.49 25.91
CA GLU A 520 -28.59 -34.47 27.36
C GLU A 520 -27.16 -34.10 27.78
N LYS A 521 -26.14 -34.63 27.11
CA LYS A 521 -24.73 -34.29 27.34
C LYS A 521 -24.44 -32.81 27.04
N LEU A 522 -24.97 -32.28 25.94
CA LEU A 522 -24.71 -30.90 25.49
C LEU A 522 -25.46 -29.87 26.34
N PHE A 523 -26.75 -30.12 26.62
CA PHE A 523 -27.64 -29.13 27.21
C PHE A 523 -28.04 -29.41 28.67
N GLY A 524 -27.69 -30.59 29.21
CA GLY A 524 -28.13 -31.04 30.53
C GLY A 524 -29.63 -31.32 30.60
N ILE A 525 -30.32 -31.41 29.46
CA ILE A 525 -31.77 -31.59 29.36
C ILE A 525 -32.04 -32.76 28.41
N ARG A 526 -32.61 -33.83 28.93
CA ARG A 526 -33.04 -34.96 28.10
C ARG A 526 -34.33 -34.59 27.33
N PRO A 527 -34.37 -34.79 26.00
CA PRO A 527 -35.57 -34.51 25.20
C PRO A 527 -36.77 -35.35 25.63
N LYS A 528 -37.97 -34.75 25.65
CA LYS A 528 -39.22 -35.48 25.87
C LYS A 528 -39.66 -36.16 24.58
N LEU A 529 -39.88 -37.47 24.64
CA LEU A 529 -40.32 -38.27 23.50
C LEU A 529 -41.85 -38.34 23.43
N ARG A 530 -42.39 -38.18 22.23
CA ARG A 530 -43.80 -38.43 21.92
C ARG A 530 -43.92 -39.23 20.64
N GLU A 531 -44.69 -40.31 20.69
CA GLU A 531 -45.00 -41.12 19.52
C GLU A 531 -46.22 -40.54 18.79
N ARG A 532 -46.15 -40.45 17.47
CA ARG A 532 -47.28 -40.00 16.66
C ARG A 532 -47.41 -40.83 15.38
N LYS A 533 -48.64 -41.27 15.08
CA LYS A 533 -49.03 -41.76 13.75
C LYS A 533 -49.53 -40.58 12.92
N LEU A 534 -48.97 -40.37 11.74
CA LEU A 534 -49.47 -39.37 10.79
C LEU A 534 -50.69 -39.93 10.05
N PRO A 535 -51.78 -39.15 9.88
CA PRO A 535 -52.91 -39.58 9.08
C PRO A 535 -52.45 -39.87 7.63
N GLY A 536 -52.71 -41.07 7.13
CA GLY A 536 -52.35 -41.50 5.76
C GLY A 536 -50.98 -42.15 5.55
N ARG A 537 -50.13 -42.33 6.59
CA ARG A 537 -48.85 -43.07 6.49
C ARG A 537 -48.78 -44.20 7.53
N LYS A 538 -48.32 -45.40 7.10
CA LYS A 538 -48.18 -46.60 7.95
C LYS A 538 -46.98 -46.61 8.91
N VAL A 539 -46.18 -45.54 8.98
CA VAL A 539 -44.89 -45.52 9.69
C VAL A 539 -45.02 -44.71 10.99
N LEU A 540 -44.60 -45.28 12.14
CA LEU A 540 -44.50 -44.54 13.40
C LEU A 540 -43.36 -43.53 13.36
N ILE A 541 -43.58 -42.34 13.93
CA ILE A 541 -42.56 -41.30 14.09
C ILE A 541 -42.42 -40.94 15.57
N TYR A 542 -41.18 -40.85 16.01
CA TYR A 542 -40.78 -40.40 17.34
C TYR A 542 -40.40 -38.92 17.27
N ASN A 543 -41.11 -38.08 18.03
CA ASN A 543 -40.83 -36.66 18.14
C ASN A 543 -40.11 -36.38 19.47
N ALA A 544 -38.86 -35.95 19.39
CA ALA A 544 -38.04 -35.59 20.54
C ALA A 544 -38.01 -34.07 20.71
N VAL A 545 -38.44 -33.56 21.87
CA VAL A 545 -38.58 -32.11 22.11
C VAL A 545 -37.83 -31.66 23.37
N ILE A 546 -36.97 -30.67 23.22
CA ILE A 546 -36.32 -29.93 24.31
C ILE A 546 -37.13 -28.67 24.58
N GLY A 547 -37.71 -28.57 25.77
CA GLY A 547 -38.56 -27.46 26.18
C GLY A 547 -37.82 -26.34 26.89
N SER A 548 -36.76 -25.78 26.29
CA SER A 548 -35.97 -24.67 26.86
C SER A 548 -35.92 -23.49 25.90
N GLN A 549 -36.19 -22.30 26.44
CA GLN A 549 -36.11 -21.04 25.70
C GLN A 549 -34.67 -20.65 25.39
N ASP A 550 -33.73 -20.79 26.33
CA ASP A 550 -32.32 -20.48 26.11
C ASP A 550 -31.70 -21.33 25.01
N VAL A 551 -31.99 -22.63 25.01
CA VAL A 551 -31.48 -23.53 23.97
C VAL A 551 -32.09 -23.16 22.61
N ALA A 552 -33.38 -22.84 22.58
CA ALA A 552 -34.07 -22.49 21.35
C ALA A 552 -33.61 -21.14 20.77
N SER A 553 -33.37 -20.13 21.61
CA SER A 553 -32.88 -18.81 21.16
C SER A 553 -31.47 -18.90 20.58
N ASN A 554 -30.58 -19.66 21.21
CA ASN A 554 -29.21 -19.86 20.73
C ASN A 554 -29.14 -20.71 19.45
N LEU A 555 -30.19 -21.46 19.10
CA LEU A 555 -30.27 -22.27 17.88
C LEU A 555 -31.18 -21.67 16.79
N LEU A 556 -31.65 -20.44 16.98
CA LEU A 556 -32.63 -19.81 16.09
C LEU A 556 -32.12 -19.66 14.65
N PHE A 557 -30.81 -19.47 14.46
CA PHE A 557 -30.16 -19.35 13.14
C PHE A 557 -30.38 -20.58 12.24
N LEU A 558 -30.69 -21.76 12.79
CA LEU A 558 -30.96 -22.97 11.99
C LEU A 558 -32.26 -22.89 11.18
N ARG A 559 -33.14 -21.92 11.46
CA ARG A 559 -34.38 -21.68 10.70
C ARG A 559 -34.15 -21.26 9.27
N GLU A 560 -33.04 -20.57 8.99
CA GLU A 560 -32.65 -20.18 7.64
C GLU A 560 -32.32 -21.38 6.75
N LYS A 561 -32.17 -22.58 7.37
CA LYS A 561 -31.80 -23.83 6.70
C LYS A 561 -30.54 -23.67 5.86
N ARG A 562 -29.53 -22.99 6.41
CA ARG A 562 -28.16 -22.82 5.86
C ARG A 562 -27.13 -23.47 6.79
N VAL A 563 -25.93 -23.75 6.31
CA VAL A 563 -24.86 -24.21 7.20
C VAL A 563 -24.44 -23.06 8.12
N PRO A 564 -24.41 -23.25 9.45
CA PRO A 564 -23.99 -22.20 10.37
C PRO A 564 -22.54 -21.77 10.17
N SER A 565 -22.26 -20.47 10.32
CA SER A 565 -20.88 -19.93 10.28
C SER A 565 -19.95 -20.61 11.28
N LEU A 566 -20.47 -21.01 12.45
CA LEU A 566 -19.77 -21.82 13.45
C LEU A 566 -19.18 -23.11 12.86
N ILE A 567 -19.90 -23.78 11.95
CA ILE A 567 -19.44 -25.02 11.30
C ILE A 567 -18.46 -24.70 10.17
N LEU A 568 -18.70 -23.64 9.39
CA LEU A 568 -17.78 -23.21 8.31
C LEU A 568 -16.38 -22.85 8.85
N LYS A 569 -16.33 -22.28 10.07
CA LYS A 569 -15.09 -21.92 10.79
C LYS A 569 -14.46 -23.08 11.60
N SER A 570 -15.12 -24.23 11.70
CA SER A 570 -14.66 -25.33 12.56
C SER A 570 -13.62 -26.25 11.88
N GLY A 571 -12.90 -27.03 12.68
CA GLY A 571 -11.95 -28.06 12.23
C GLY A 571 -12.58 -29.31 11.59
N ASP A 572 -11.76 -30.13 10.92
CA ASP A 572 -12.20 -31.26 10.10
C ASP A 572 -13.04 -32.28 10.88
N LYS A 573 -12.71 -32.53 12.14
CA LYS A 573 -13.42 -33.49 13.00
C LYS A 573 -14.87 -33.08 13.25
N VAL A 574 -15.10 -31.78 13.49
CA VAL A 574 -16.44 -31.22 13.73
C VAL A 574 -17.26 -31.24 12.45
N VAL A 575 -16.68 -30.76 11.34
CA VAL A 575 -17.34 -30.74 10.04
C VAL A 575 -17.70 -32.15 9.57
N ALA A 576 -16.82 -33.14 9.77
CA ALA A 576 -17.10 -34.53 9.42
C ALA A 576 -18.31 -35.08 10.20
N GLN A 577 -18.42 -34.81 11.51
CA GLN A 577 -19.59 -35.21 12.29
C GLN A 577 -20.85 -34.48 11.85
N PHE A 578 -20.77 -33.16 11.62
CA PHE A 578 -21.91 -32.39 11.10
C PHE A 578 -22.44 -32.97 9.78
N LEU A 579 -21.55 -33.21 8.81
CA LEU A 579 -21.93 -33.79 7.52
C LEU A 579 -22.49 -35.21 7.68
N LYS A 580 -21.89 -36.05 8.54
CA LYS A 580 -22.36 -37.41 8.78
C LYS A 580 -23.82 -37.42 9.22
N TRP A 581 -24.18 -36.57 10.18
CA TRP A 581 -25.53 -36.50 10.73
C TRP A 581 -26.52 -35.76 9.84
N LEU A 582 -26.07 -34.77 9.05
CA LEU A 582 -26.89 -34.13 8.01
C LEU A 582 -27.28 -35.13 6.90
N TYR A 583 -26.33 -35.92 6.42
CA TYR A 583 -26.58 -37.01 5.48
C TYR A 583 -27.35 -38.18 6.13
N GLU A 584 -27.33 -38.30 7.45
CA GLU A 584 -28.17 -39.27 8.15
C GLU A 584 -29.64 -38.85 8.14
N ALA A 585 -29.96 -37.57 8.28
CA ALA A 585 -31.32 -37.07 8.15
C ALA A 585 -31.79 -37.10 6.68
N ASP A 586 -31.26 -36.20 5.85
CA ASP A 586 -31.76 -35.95 4.49
C ASP A 586 -31.01 -36.73 3.39
N GLY A 587 -29.97 -37.48 3.76
CA GLY A 587 -29.12 -38.17 2.82
C GLY A 587 -29.65 -39.54 2.39
N THR A 588 -29.38 -39.87 1.13
CA THR A 588 -29.80 -41.09 0.45
C THR A 588 -28.60 -41.77 -0.21
N VAL A 589 -28.56 -43.09 -0.12
CA VAL A 589 -27.55 -43.92 -0.81
C VAL A 589 -28.28 -44.79 -1.82
N PHE A 590 -27.98 -44.60 -3.09
CA PHE A 590 -28.56 -45.37 -4.19
C PHE A 590 -27.50 -46.27 -4.82
N SER A 591 -27.87 -47.51 -5.11
CA SER A 591 -27.10 -48.42 -5.95
C SER A 591 -28.01 -49.06 -7.00
N SER A 592 -27.95 -48.61 -8.26
CA SER A 592 -28.72 -49.22 -9.35
C SER A 592 -27.96 -50.39 -9.99
N ARG A 593 -28.70 -51.42 -10.45
CA ARG A 593 -28.13 -52.54 -11.25
C ARG A 593 -27.54 -52.05 -12.59
N ARG A 594 -28.09 -50.98 -13.18
CA ARG A 594 -27.73 -50.43 -14.52
C ARG A 594 -26.54 -49.45 -14.57
N GLY A 595 -25.73 -49.33 -13.50
CA GLY A 595 -24.42 -48.64 -13.60
C GLY A 595 -24.25 -47.33 -12.82
N CYS A 596 -25.27 -46.81 -12.12
CA CYS A 596 -25.13 -45.57 -11.35
C CYS A 596 -25.40 -45.82 -9.86
N GLY A 597 -24.33 -45.82 -9.06
CA GLY A 597 -24.40 -45.68 -7.61
C GLY A 597 -24.02 -44.28 -7.19
N ALA A 598 -24.73 -43.69 -6.22
CA ALA A 598 -24.50 -42.31 -5.80
C ALA A 598 -24.89 -42.10 -4.34
N ILE A 599 -24.20 -41.17 -3.69
CA ILE A 599 -24.60 -40.61 -2.40
C ILE A 599 -25.26 -39.26 -2.68
N GLY A 600 -26.50 -39.08 -2.25
CA GLY A 600 -27.29 -37.89 -2.53
C GLY A 600 -27.76 -37.19 -1.26
N LEU A 601 -27.83 -35.86 -1.27
CA LEU A 601 -28.51 -35.03 -0.28
C LEU A 601 -29.56 -34.20 -1.01
N LYS A 602 -30.81 -34.18 -0.54
CA LYS A 602 -31.88 -33.35 -1.11
C LYS A 602 -32.22 -32.23 -0.15
N ALA A 603 -32.34 -31.00 -0.65
CA ALA A 603 -32.76 -29.86 0.15
C ALA A 603 -33.63 -28.91 -0.67
N LYS A 604 -34.58 -28.23 -0.02
CA LYS A 604 -35.40 -27.20 -0.69
C LYS A 604 -34.60 -25.92 -0.98
N ASN A 605 -33.64 -25.59 -0.11
CA ASN A 605 -32.77 -24.43 -0.28
C ASN A 605 -31.49 -24.85 -1.01
N ILE A 606 -31.26 -24.31 -2.21
CA ILE A 606 -30.07 -24.63 -3.01
C ILE A 606 -28.77 -24.13 -2.35
N GLU A 607 -28.83 -23.04 -1.58
CA GLU A 607 -27.65 -22.50 -0.91
C GLU A 607 -27.12 -23.42 0.18
N LEU A 608 -27.99 -24.21 0.84
CA LEU A 608 -27.56 -25.26 1.75
C LEU A 608 -26.70 -26.31 1.03
N LEU A 609 -27.10 -26.68 -0.19
CA LEU A 609 -26.36 -27.64 -1.01
C LEU A 609 -25.01 -27.06 -1.46
N ARG A 610 -24.96 -25.75 -1.78
CA ARG A 610 -23.72 -25.02 -2.11
C ARG A 610 -22.77 -24.95 -0.91
N ASP A 611 -23.28 -24.65 0.29
CA ASP A 611 -22.49 -24.67 1.53
C ASP A 611 -21.89 -26.07 1.78
N VAL A 612 -22.72 -27.12 1.67
CA VAL A 612 -22.27 -28.52 1.84
C VAL A 612 -21.28 -28.93 0.74
N GLN A 613 -21.43 -28.42 -0.49
CA GLN A 613 -20.49 -28.68 -1.59
C GLN A 613 -19.09 -28.14 -1.26
N VAL A 614 -18.97 -26.93 -0.72
CA VAL A 614 -17.68 -26.36 -0.29
C VAL A 614 -17.08 -27.15 0.88
N LEU A 615 -17.90 -27.57 1.85
CA LEU A 615 -17.45 -28.43 2.96
C LEU A 615 -16.94 -29.80 2.47
N LEU A 616 -17.56 -30.39 1.45
CA LEU A 616 -17.10 -31.64 0.86
C LEU A 616 -15.77 -31.47 0.08
N LEU A 617 -15.58 -30.32 -0.60
CA LEU A 617 -14.32 -29.99 -1.28
C LEU A 617 -13.14 -29.95 -0.32
N ARG A 618 -13.33 -29.50 0.93
CA ARG A 618 -12.31 -29.55 1.99
C ARG A 618 -11.76 -30.97 2.22
N PHE A 619 -12.60 -31.99 2.07
CA PHE A 619 -12.18 -33.39 2.17
C PHE A 619 -11.65 -33.98 0.85
N GLY A 620 -11.66 -33.20 -0.23
CA GLY A 620 -11.37 -33.64 -1.60
C GLY A 620 -12.48 -34.48 -2.22
N ILE A 621 -13.73 -34.30 -1.75
CA ILE A 621 -14.92 -34.98 -2.24
C ILE A 621 -15.62 -34.06 -3.23
N HIS A 622 -15.73 -34.49 -4.48
CA HIS A 622 -16.41 -33.74 -5.53
C HIS A 622 -17.87 -34.20 -5.65
N SER A 623 -18.78 -33.24 -5.53
CA SER A 623 -20.22 -33.43 -5.67
C SER A 623 -20.79 -32.51 -6.74
N ARG A 624 -21.90 -32.93 -7.35
CA ARG A 624 -22.62 -32.18 -8.39
C ARG A 624 -24.04 -31.89 -7.92
N ILE A 625 -24.45 -30.63 -7.97
CA ILE A 625 -25.84 -30.22 -7.73
C ILE A 625 -26.62 -30.41 -9.03
N ILE A 626 -27.73 -31.14 -8.96
CA ILE A 626 -28.71 -31.29 -10.04
C ILE A 626 -30.05 -30.94 -9.44
N GLU A 627 -30.68 -29.86 -9.94
CA GLU A 627 -31.90 -29.29 -9.36
C GLU A 627 -31.73 -29.06 -7.85
N ASN A 628 -32.49 -29.79 -7.03
CA ASN A 628 -32.50 -29.68 -5.57
C ASN A 628 -31.78 -30.88 -4.89
N ALA A 629 -30.86 -31.54 -5.61
CA ALA A 629 -30.12 -32.69 -5.11
C ALA A 629 -28.61 -32.56 -5.34
N LEU A 630 -27.83 -32.70 -4.27
CA LEU A 630 -26.37 -32.77 -4.30
C LEU A 630 -25.93 -34.24 -4.38
N LEU A 631 -25.29 -34.63 -5.49
CA LEU A 631 -24.92 -36.02 -5.78
C LEU A 631 -23.41 -36.22 -5.87
N THR A 632 -22.90 -37.21 -5.15
CA THR A 632 -21.52 -37.71 -5.23
C THR A 632 -21.51 -39.04 -5.99
N ARG A 633 -21.02 -39.00 -7.24
CA ARG A 633 -20.99 -40.17 -8.15
C ARG A 633 -19.60 -40.72 -8.43
N ARG A 634 -18.54 -39.94 -8.21
CA ARG A 634 -17.16 -40.34 -8.52
C ARG A 634 -16.67 -41.38 -7.51
N GLY A 635 -16.04 -42.45 -8.01
CA GLY A 635 -15.51 -43.54 -7.18
C GLY A 635 -14.58 -43.04 -6.07
N GLU A 636 -13.59 -42.21 -6.41
CA GLU A 636 -12.65 -41.64 -5.42
C GLU A 636 -13.37 -40.80 -4.34
N SER A 637 -14.33 -39.98 -4.74
CA SER A 637 -15.10 -39.14 -3.82
C SER A 637 -16.01 -39.97 -2.91
N ILE A 638 -16.58 -41.07 -3.41
CA ILE A 638 -17.34 -42.05 -2.61
C ILE A 638 -16.43 -42.73 -1.59
N LEU A 639 -15.22 -43.16 -1.98
CA LEU A 639 -14.25 -43.77 -1.06
C LEU A 639 -13.81 -42.78 0.02
N LYS A 640 -13.52 -41.53 -0.35
CA LYS A 640 -13.20 -40.46 0.60
C LYS A 640 -14.37 -40.17 1.56
N PHE A 641 -15.60 -40.14 1.05
CA PHE A 641 -16.80 -39.97 1.88
C PHE A 641 -16.93 -41.12 2.89
N ALA A 642 -16.77 -42.36 2.44
CA ALA A 642 -16.88 -43.53 3.31
C ALA A 642 -15.80 -43.54 4.40
N ARG A 643 -14.56 -43.17 4.06
CA ARG A 643 -13.44 -43.13 5.01
C ARG A 643 -13.52 -41.98 6.02
N LYS A 644 -13.92 -40.78 5.57
CA LYS A 644 -13.82 -39.56 6.38
C LYS A 644 -15.13 -39.16 7.08
N ILE A 645 -16.29 -39.44 6.49
CA ILE A 645 -17.61 -38.99 6.98
C ILE A 645 -18.46 -40.19 7.40
N GLY A 646 -18.76 -41.09 6.47
CA GLY A 646 -19.58 -42.29 6.71
C GLY A 646 -21.05 -41.99 7.06
N PHE A 647 -21.72 -42.99 7.63
CA PHE A 647 -23.11 -42.91 8.14
C PHE A 647 -23.18 -43.42 9.58
N ALA A 648 -24.20 -42.99 10.33
CA ALA A 648 -24.45 -43.45 11.69
C ALA A 648 -25.33 -44.72 11.69
N SER A 649 -26.42 -44.74 10.92
CA SER A 649 -27.37 -45.87 10.95
C SER A 649 -26.79 -47.14 10.34
N ASN A 650 -27.10 -48.28 10.95
CA ASN A 650 -26.71 -49.59 10.46
C ASN A 650 -27.22 -49.85 9.02
N LYS A 651 -28.45 -49.41 8.72
CA LYS A 651 -29.07 -49.57 7.40
C LYS A 651 -28.30 -48.84 6.30
N LYS A 652 -27.92 -47.57 6.54
CA LYS A 652 -27.17 -46.76 5.55
C LYS A 652 -25.71 -47.20 5.46
N ARG A 653 -25.09 -47.66 6.55
CA ARG A 653 -23.74 -48.25 6.54
C ARG A 653 -23.63 -49.49 5.65
N ILE A 654 -24.58 -50.41 5.73
CA ILE A 654 -24.61 -51.60 4.85
C ILE A 654 -24.72 -51.18 3.37
N ARG A 655 -25.59 -50.22 3.06
CA ARG A 655 -25.74 -49.70 1.69
C ARG A 655 -24.47 -49.00 1.20
N LEU A 656 -23.80 -48.25 2.05
CA LEU A 656 -22.54 -47.58 1.73
C LEU A 656 -21.41 -48.61 1.50
N ALA A 657 -21.33 -49.68 2.31
CA ALA A 657 -20.33 -50.73 2.12
C ALA A 657 -20.49 -51.44 0.76
N ASN A 658 -21.74 -51.72 0.35
CA ASN A 658 -22.04 -52.26 -0.98
C ASN A 658 -21.62 -51.31 -2.11
N LEU A 659 -21.83 -50.00 -1.90
CA LEU A 659 -21.41 -48.97 -2.85
C LEU A 659 -19.87 -48.83 -2.91
N GLU A 660 -19.18 -48.94 -1.76
CA GLU A 660 -17.72 -48.87 -1.64
C GLU A 660 -17.03 -50.01 -2.41
N ALA A 661 -17.51 -51.25 -2.22
CA ALA A 661 -17.01 -52.42 -2.92
C ALA A 661 -17.09 -52.26 -4.45
N ARG A 662 -18.15 -51.59 -4.94
CA ARG A 662 -18.32 -51.27 -6.36
C ARG A 662 -17.44 -50.10 -6.81
N ALA A 663 -17.29 -49.06 -5.99
CA ALA A 663 -16.49 -47.87 -6.29
C ALA A 663 -15.01 -48.22 -6.50
N LYS A 664 -14.47 -49.21 -5.77
CA LYS A 664 -13.09 -49.72 -5.97
C LYS A 664 -12.83 -50.25 -7.39
N ARG A 665 -13.87 -50.68 -8.11
CA ARG A 665 -13.77 -51.20 -9.50
C ARG A 665 -13.77 -50.09 -10.57
N LEU A 666 -14.20 -48.87 -10.24
CA LEU A 666 -14.34 -47.74 -11.17
C LEU A 666 -13.12 -46.79 -11.05
N ARG A 667 -11.95 -47.20 -11.57
CA ARG A 667 -10.72 -46.38 -11.59
C ARG A 667 -10.75 -45.30 -12.69
N ARG A 668 -11.43 -44.17 -12.47
CA ARG A 668 -11.09 -42.90 -13.16
C ARG A 668 -10.49 -41.95 -12.12
N LEU A 669 -9.18 -41.69 -12.25
CA LEU A 669 -8.29 -41.12 -11.23
C LEU A 669 -7.90 -39.65 -11.49
N THR A 670 -8.55 -38.95 -12.41
CA THR A 670 -8.18 -37.56 -12.69
C THR A 670 -9.00 -36.60 -11.85
N GLY A 671 -8.31 -35.87 -10.98
CA GLY A 671 -8.88 -34.73 -10.25
C GLY A 671 -9.38 -33.67 -11.22
N GLN A 672 -10.59 -33.15 -10.98
CA GLN A 672 -11.17 -32.10 -11.81
C GLN A 672 -10.52 -30.76 -11.48
N ARG A 673 -9.73 -30.24 -12.43
CA ARG A 673 -9.03 -28.95 -12.31
C ARG A 673 -9.73 -27.81 -13.05
N SER A 674 -10.74 -28.13 -13.86
CA SER A 674 -11.59 -27.18 -14.55
C SER A 674 -13.02 -27.69 -14.72
N GLU A 675 -13.96 -26.76 -14.82
CA GLU A 675 -15.40 -27.01 -14.95
C GLU A 675 -15.98 -26.14 -16.05
N ARG A 676 -16.92 -26.69 -16.83
CA ARG A 676 -17.65 -25.92 -17.85
C ARG A 676 -18.74 -25.05 -17.24
N ILE A 677 -18.93 -23.85 -17.77
CA ILE A 677 -20.06 -22.98 -17.44
C ILE A 677 -21.29 -23.47 -18.19
N VAL A 678 -22.41 -23.63 -17.48
CA VAL A 678 -23.66 -24.15 -18.03
C VAL A 678 -24.79 -23.12 -18.02
N ALA A 679 -24.73 -22.13 -17.14
CA ALA A 679 -25.71 -21.06 -17.08
C ALA A 679 -25.07 -19.75 -16.62
N ILE A 680 -25.63 -18.64 -17.10
CA ILE A 680 -25.23 -17.28 -16.76
C ILE A 680 -26.52 -16.47 -16.56
N TYR A 681 -26.63 -15.78 -15.44
CA TYR A 681 -27.80 -14.99 -15.07
C TYR A 681 -27.40 -13.57 -14.71
N ASN A 682 -28.03 -12.57 -15.31
CA ASN A 682 -28.02 -11.22 -14.79
C ASN A 682 -28.89 -11.17 -13.55
N ARG A 683 -28.38 -10.61 -12.45
CA ARG A 683 -29.06 -10.54 -11.16
C ARG A 683 -29.25 -9.08 -10.75
N GLU A 684 -30.17 -8.88 -9.82
CA GLU A 684 -30.41 -7.56 -9.26
C GLU A 684 -29.15 -6.98 -8.61
N PRO A 685 -29.02 -5.64 -8.58
CA PRO A 685 -27.93 -4.99 -7.87
C PRO A 685 -27.86 -5.41 -6.39
N ALA A 686 -26.65 -5.52 -5.86
CA ALA A 686 -26.39 -5.92 -4.49
C ALA A 686 -25.14 -5.24 -3.94
N ASP A 687 -24.95 -5.30 -2.63
CA ASP A 687 -23.70 -4.89 -2.01
C ASP A 687 -22.60 -5.92 -2.33
N VAL A 688 -21.48 -5.42 -2.81
CA VAL A 688 -20.34 -6.21 -3.27
C VAL A 688 -19.07 -5.83 -2.52
N TYR A 689 -18.15 -6.77 -2.47
CA TYR A 689 -16.99 -6.76 -1.61
C TYR A 689 -15.77 -7.24 -2.40
N ASP A 690 -14.60 -6.71 -2.11
CA ASP A 690 -13.32 -7.17 -2.68
C ASP A 690 -12.25 -7.23 -1.59
N ILE A 691 -11.23 -8.06 -1.81
CA ILE A 691 -10.06 -8.16 -0.93
C ILE A 691 -8.78 -8.01 -1.73
N GLU A 692 -7.85 -7.22 -1.22
CA GLU A 692 -6.52 -7.08 -1.84
C GLU A 692 -5.55 -8.09 -1.26
N VAL A 693 -5.23 -9.13 -2.03
CA VAL A 693 -4.12 -10.06 -1.76
C VAL A 693 -2.80 -9.50 -2.32
N SER A 694 -1.74 -9.45 -1.51
CA SER A 694 -0.55 -8.62 -1.80
C SER A 694 0.52 -9.22 -2.75
N ARG A 695 0.78 -10.53 -2.76
CA ARG A 695 1.90 -11.11 -3.53
C ARG A 695 1.47 -11.83 -4.81
N THR A 696 0.40 -12.61 -4.70
CA THR A 696 -0.07 -13.52 -5.76
C THR A 696 -1.39 -13.07 -6.36
N HIS A 697 -2.07 -12.13 -5.69
CA HIS A 697 -3.32 -11.51 -6.12
C HIS A 697 -4.45 -12.51 -6.38
N ARG A 698 -4.40 -13.69 -5.76
CA ARG A 698 -5.37 -14.76 -5.99
C ARG A 698 -5.93 -15.27 -4.69
N PHE A 699 -7.21 -15.61 -4.73
CA PHE A 699 -7.88 -16.29 -3.64
C PHE A 699 -8.93 -17.28 -4.17
N ILE A 700 -9.36 -18.21 -3.32
CA ILE A 700 -10.39 -19.19 -3.65
C ILE A 700 -11.74 -18.68 -3.16
N ALA A 701 -12.70 -18.53 -4.07
CA ALA A 701 -14.10 -18.22 -3.76
C ALA A 701 -15.02 -19.34 -4.28
N ASN A 702 -15.84 -19.95 -3.42
CA ASN A 702 -16.71 -21.09 -3.74
C ASN A 702 -16.01 -22.27 -4.47
N GLY A 703 -14.69 -22.43 -4.26
CA GLY A 703 -13.87 -23.45 -4.93
C GLY A 703 -13.46 -23.11 -6.38
N ILE A 704 -13.68 -21.87 -6.81
CA ILE A 704 -13.20 -21.25 -8.06
C ILE A 704 -12.02 -20.33 -7.72
N VAL A 705 -11.04 -20.25 -8.62
CA VAL A 705 -9.87 -19.37 -8.45
C VAL A 705 -10.18 -17.98 -8.99
N SER A 706 -10.03 -16.97 -8.13
CA SER A 706 -10.35 -15.56 -8.39
C SER A 706 -9.13 -14.66 -8.19
N HIS A 707 -9.19 -13.41 -8.64
CA HIS A 707 -8.10 -12.43 -8.60
C HIS A 707 -8.56 -11.03 -8.17
N ASN A 708 -7.67 -10.23 -7.58
CA ASN A 708 -7.95 -8.83 -7.23
C ASN A 708 -8.16 -7.95 -8.47
N THR A 709 -8.80 -6.80 -8.28
CA THR A 709 -8.89 -5.75 -9.30
C THR A 709 -7.55 -5.02 -9.54
N ALA A 710 -7.19 -4.73 -10.80
CA ALA A 710 -5.84 -4.27 -11.18
C ALA A 710 -5.55 -2.75 -11.07
N LYS A 711 -6.58 -1.89 -11.00
CA LYS A 711 -6.45 -0.43 -11.19
C LYS A 711 -5.55 0.24 -10.14
N SER A 712 -5.91 0.18 -8.86
CA SER A 712 -5.11 0.79 -7.77
C SER A 712 -3.71 0.20 -7.69
N GLN A 713 -3.57 -1.06 -8.07
CA GLN A 713 -2.28 -1.74 -8.06
C GLN A 713 -1.35 -1.28 -9.20
N LEU A 714 -1.89 -0.98 -10.39
CA LEU A 714 -1.12 -0.35 -11.46
C LEU A 714 -0.60 1.03 -11.00
N LEU A 715 -1.44 1.85 -10.36
CA LEU A 715 -1.03 3.17 -9.85
C LEU A 715 0.11 3.07 -8.83
N GLN A 716 0.01 2.17 -7.86
CA GLN A 716 1.06 1.96 -6.86
C GLN A 716 2.36 1.40 -7.44
N TYR A 717 2.26 0.60 -8.51
CA TYR A 717 3.43 0.07 -9.20
C TYR A 717 4.13 1.18 -9.99
N VAL A 718 3.37 2.00 -10.72
CA VAL A 718 3.89 3.14 -11.48
C VAL A 718 4.53 4.17 -10.57
N SER A 719 3.93 4.50 -9.43
CA SER A 719 4.51 5.46 -8.49
C SER A 719 5.86 5.00 -7.91
N ARG A 720 6.17 3.70 -7.95
CA ARG A 720 7.45 3.15 -7.49
C ARG A 720 8.50 3.07 -8.59
N ILE A 721 8.08 2.88 -9.84
CA ILE A 721 8.99 2.83 -10.99
C ILE A 721 9.33 4.23 -11.50
N ALA A 722 8.36 5.13 -11.51
CA ALA A 722 8.54 6.47 -12.01
C ALA A 722 9.55 7.25 -11.15
N PRO A 723 10.55 7.91 -11.74
CA PRO A 723 11.37 8.87 -11.00
C PRO A 723 10.47 9.99 -10.48
N ARG A 724 10.61 10.34 -9.20
CA ARG A 724 9.69 11.30 -8.52
C ARG A 724 8.22 10.88 -8.56
N GLY A 725 7.95 9.57 -8.54
CA GLY A 725 6.60 9.02 -8.46
C GLY A 725 5.95 9.26 -7.09
N LEU A 726 4.74 9.82 -7.06
CA LEU A 726 3.99 10.06 -5.83
C LEU A 726 2.60 9.46 -5.93
N TYR A 727 2.20 8.68 -4.93
CA TYR A 727 0.85 8.09 -4.84
C TYR A 727 0.00 8.83 -3.82
N THR A 728 -1.22 9.18 -4.23
CA THR A 728 -2.19 9.80 -3.33
C THR A 728 -3.62 9.32 -3.58
N SER A 729 -4.45 9.36 -2.55
CA SER A 729 -5.88 9.03 -2.63
C SER A 729 -6.70 10.31 -2.69
N GLY A 730 -7.65 10.38 -3.63
CA GLY A 730 -8.53 11.52 -3.86
C GLY A 730 -9.47 11.83 -2.70
N ARG A 731 -9.78 10.85 -1.84
CA ARG A 731 -10.61 11.08 -0.64
C ARG A 731 -9.81 11.65 0.54
N GLY A 732 -8.53 11.34 0.61
CA GLY A 732 -7.62 11.77 1.68
C GLY A 732 -6.89 13.09 1.38
N THR A 733 -6.96 13.60 0.15
CA THR A 733 -6.30 14.83 -0.28
C THR A 733 -7.24 16.02 -0.34
N THR A 734 -6.66 17.21 -0.13
CA THR A 734 -7.33 18.50 -0.30
C THR A 734 -6.62 19.29 -1.39
N ALA A 735 -7.26 20.34 -1.92
CA ALA A 735 -6.69 21.25 -2.91
C ALA A 735 -5.30 21.73 -2.49
N ALA A 736 -5.16 22.14 -1.23
CA ALA A 736 -3.91 22.63 -0.65
C ALA A 736 -2.84 21.54 -0.57
N GLY A 737 -3.23 20.30 -0.29
CA GLY A 737 -2.32 19.15 -0.28
C GLY A 737 -1.89 18.69 -1.67
N LEU A 738 -2.69 18.95 -2.72
CA LEU A 738 -2.35 18.65 -4.11
C LEU A 738 -1.48 19.73 -4.75
N THR A 739 -1.80 21.00 -4.49
CA THR A 739 -1.17 22.16 -5.14
C THR A 739 -0.07 22.76 -4.27
N ALA A 740 -0.41 23.74 -3.43
CA ALA A 740 0.48 24.33 -2.44
C ALA A 740 -0.34 24.99 -1.33
N ALA A 741 0.24 25.04 -0.13
CA ALA A 741 -0.38 25.62 1.06
C ALA A 741 0.43 26.81 1.57
N VAL A 742 -0.25 27.82 2.11
CA VAL A 742 0.40 28.93 2.82
C VAL A 742 0.18 28.73 4.32
N LEU A 743 1.27 28.58 5.07
CA LEU A 743 1.29 28.37 6.51
C LEU A 743 1.88 29.57 7.24
N ARG A 744 1.40 29.81 8.46
CA ARG A 744 1.97 30.83 9.35
C ARG A 744 3.10 30.23 10.18
N GLU A 745 4.25 30.89 10.18
CA GLU A 745 5.41 30.53 10.98
C GLU A 745 5.29 31.04 12.42
N LYS A 746 5.97 30.35 13.36
CA LYS A 746 6.06 30.76 14.78
C LYS A 746 6.65 32.17 14.97
N THR A 747 7.48 32.62 14.03
CA THR A 747 8.11 33.95 14.03
C THR A 747 7.22 35.04 13.41
N GLY A 748 6.00 34.71 12.99
CA GLY A 748 5.01 35.65 12.47
C GLY A 748 4.94 35.79 10.94
N GLY A 749 5.91 35.23 10.20
CA GLY A 749 5.92 35.23 8.73
C GLY A 749 4.95 34.22 8.09
N MET A 750 4.51 34.48 6.85
CA MET A 750 3.79 33.51 6.03
C MET A 750 4.79 32.76 5.15
N VAL A 751 4.62 31.44 5.02
CA VAL A 751 5.53 30.58 4.27
C VAL A 751 4.74 29.64 3.37
N LEU A 752 5.30 29.35 2.20
CA LEU A 752 4.70 28.46 1.21
C LEU A 752 5.23 27.04 1.37
N GLU A 753 4.34 26.06 1.32
CA GLU A 753 4.60 24.62 1.35
C GLU A 753 4.11 23.98 0.05
N ALA A 754 4.98 23.20 -0.58
CA ALA A 754 4.67 22.51 -1.83
C ALA A 754 3.76 21.29 -1.59
N GLY A 755 2.71 21.14 -2.41
CA GLY A 755 1.83 19.98 -2.42
C GLY A 755 2.30 18.87 -3.36
N ALA A 756 1.51 17.81 -3.44
CA ALA A 756 1.83 16.57 -4.15
C ALA A 756 2.24 16.77 -5.62
N LEU A 757 1.56 17.64 -6.37
CA LEU A 757 1.83 17.87 -7.80
C LEU A 757 3.13 18.66 -8.02
N VAL A 758 3.42 19.63 -7.15
CA VAL A 758 4.66 20.43 -7.20
C VAL A 758 5.86 19.57 -6.80
N LEU A 759 5.70 18.68 -5.81
CA LEU A 759 6.73 17.73 -5.40
C LEU A 759 7.01 16.66 -6.48
N ALA A 760 6.02 16.37 -7.33
CA ALA A 760 6.14 15.45 -8.46
C ALA A 760 6.60 16.12 -9.78
N ASP A 761 7.12 17.35 -9.76
CA ASP A 761 7.61 18.04 -10.97
C ASP A 761 8.63 17.20 -11.74
N LYS A 762 8.45 17.05 -13.06
CA LYS A 762 9.18 16.14 -13.98
C LYS A 762 9.04 14.64 -13.64
N GLY A 763 8.04 14.24 -12.86
CA GLY A 763 7.74 12.87 -12.49
C GLY A 763 6.29 12.49 -12.78
N VAL A 764 5.79 11.52 -12.02
CA VAL A 764 4.41 11.01 -12.16
C VAL A 764 3.64 11.16 -10.85
N ALA A 765 2.51 11.85 -10.90
CA ALA A 765 1.55 11.94 -9.80
C ALA A 765 0.39 10.95 -10.02
N CYS A 766 0.37 9.89 -9.21
CA CYS A 766 -0.69 8.88 -9.22
C CYS A 766 -1.83 9.28 -8.26
N ILE A 767 -3.04 9.45 -8.78
CA ILE A 767 -4.24 9.85 -8.00
C ILE A 767 -5.30 8.75 -8.08
N ASP A 768 -5.57 8.08 -6.96
CA ASP A 768 -6.63 7.07 -6.88
C ASP A 768 -7.99 7.69 -6.48
N GLU A 769 -9.09 7.04 -6.87
CA GLU A 769 -10.47 7.47 -6.58
C GLU A 769 -10.76 8.95 -6.94
N LEU A 770 -10.35 9.39 -8.14
CA LEU A 770 -10.56 10.77 -8.59
C LEU A 770 -12.06 11.17 -8.57
N ASP A 771 -12.96 10.22 -8.76
CA ASP A 771 -14.42 10.43 -8.69
C ASP A 771 -14.91 10.80 -7.28
N LYS A 772 -14.19 10.41 -6.23
CA LYS A 772 -14.53 10.68 -4.81
C LYS A 772 -13.96 11.98 -4.27
N MET A 773 -13.09 12.64 -5.03
CA MET A 773 -12.54 13.95 -4.70
C MET A 773 -13.64 15.02 -4.69
N ARG A 774 -13.53 16.01 -3.79
CA ARG A 774 -14.46 17.13 -3.77
C ARG A 774 -14.32 17.96 -5.05
N PRO A 775 -15.41 18.58 -5.55
CA PRO A 775 -15.34 19.42 -6.74
C PRO A 775 -14.29 20.54 -6.63
N ASP A 776 -14.22 21.20 -5.47
CA ASP A 776 -13.25 22.29 -5.22
C ASP A 776 -11.79 21.83 -5.33
N ASP A 777 -11.51 20.61 -4.85
CA ASP A 777 -10.16 20.02 -4.91
C ASP A 777 -9.79 19.61 -6.33
N ARG A 778 -10.77 19.19 -7.13
CA ARG A 778 -10.59 18.82 -8.54
C ARG A 778 -10.28 20.03 -9.42
N VAL A 779 -10.92 21.17 -9.15
CA VAL A 779 -10.67 22.43 -9.89
C VAL A 779 -9.22 22.87 -9.74
N ALA A 780 -8.63 22.67 -8.56
CA ALA A 780 -7.24 23.05 -8.27
C ALA A 780 -6.21 22.30 -9.13
N ILE A 781 -6.56 21.13 -9.69
CA ILE A 781 -5.66 20.33 -10.53
C ILE A 781 -5.69 20.82 -11.99
N HIS A 782 -6.74 21.52 -12.45
CA HIS A 782 -6.87 21.93 -13.86
C HIS A 782 -5.72 22.83 -14.32
N GLU A 783 -5.29 23.77 -13.49
CA GLU A 783 -4.16 24.64 -13.79
C GLU A 783 -2.87 23.82 -13.96
N ALA A 784 -2.60 22.90 -13.04
CA ALA A 784 -1.42 22.04 -13.09
C ALA A 784 -1.44 21.09 -14.29
N LEU A 785 -2.61 20.54 -14.65
CA LEU A 785 -2.75 19.61 -15.77
C LEU A 785 -2.51 20.26 -17.14
N GLU A 786 -2.85 21.54 -17.29
CA GLU A 786 -2.80 22.24 -18.58
C GLU A 786 -1.61 23.19 -18.69
N GLN A 787 -1.41 24.05 -17.70
CA GLN A 787 -0.35 25.07 -17.71
C GLN A 787 0.97 24.56 -17.12
N GLN A 788 1.00 23.32 -16.60
CA GLN A 788 2.15 22.73 -15.90
C GLN A 788 2.72 23.62 -14.78
N THR A 789 1.87 24.48 -14.22
CA THR A 789 2.19 25.44 -13.17
C THR A 789 1.02 25.56 -12.19
N VAL A 790 1.32 26.03 -10.99
CA VAL A 790 0.35 26.25 -9.92
C VAL A 790 0.56 27.66 -9.38
N SER A 791 -0.47 28.51 -9.49
CA SER A 791 -0.43 29.86 -8.94
C SER A 791 -1.10 29.91 -7.55
N VAL A 792 -0.43 30.57 -6.62
CA VAL A 792 -0.92 30.76 -5.25
C VAL A 792 -0.92 32.25 -4.92
N ALA A 793 -2.10 32.78 -4.63
CA ALA A 793 -2.31 34.16 -4.17
C ALA A 793 -3.03 34.15 -2.81
N LYS A 794 -2.32 33.84 -1.72
CA LYS A 794 -2.90 33.73 -0.36
C LYS A 794 -1.94 34.31 0.68
N GLY A 795 -2.50 35.00 1.69
CA GLY A 795 -1.71 35.53 2.80
C GLY A 795 -0.65 36.56 2.40
N GLY A 796 -0.90 37.33 1.33
CA GLY A 796 0.04 38.32 0.80
C GLY A 796 1.16 37.74 -0.08
N ILE A 797 1.22 36.41 -0.24
CA ILE A 797 2.16 35.74 -1.15
C ILE A 797 1.48 35.53 -2.49
N VAL A 798 2.09 36.07 -3.55
CA VAL A 798 1.75 35.79 -4.95
C VAL A 798 2.94 35.07 -5.57
N ALA A 799 2.80 33.77 -5.82
CA ALA A 799 3.86 32.93 -6.35
C ALA A 799 3.31 31.95 -7.40
N THR A 800 4.14 31.62 -8.39
CA THR A 800 3.84 30.58 -9.39
C THR A 800 4.90 29.49 -9.26
N LEU A 801 4.46 28.25 -9.05
CA LEU A 801 5.30 27.07 -8.88
C LEU A 801 5.18 26.18 -10.11
N ASN A 802 6.28 25.50 -10.47
CA ASN A 802 6.25 24.53 -11.57
C ASN A 802 5.64 23.21 -11.09
N ALA A 803 4.80 22.60 -11.92
CA ALA A 803 4.17 21.31 -11.69
C ALA A 803 4.11 20.52 -13.00
N ARG A 804 5.27 20.29 -13.65
CA ARG A 804 5.39 19.51 -14.90
C ARG A 804 5.33 18.01 -14.61
N ALA A 805 4.31 17.59 -13.88
CA ALA A 805 4.09 16.21 -13.52
C ALA A 805 3.07 15.59 -14.48
N ALA A 806 3.36 14.40 -14.99
CA ALA A 806 2.34 13.59 -15.66
C ALA A 806 1.38 13.02 -14.62
N VAL A 807 0.07 13.10 -14.87
CA VAL A 807 -0.94 12.60 -13.94
C VAL A 807 -1.48 11.25 -14.41
N LEU A 808 -1.34 10.24 -13.56
CA LEU A 808 -2.00 8.94 -13.72
C LEU A 808 -3.14 8.83 -12.71
N ALA A 809 -4.38 8.99 -13.16
CA ALA A 809 -5.55 8.95 -12.30
C ALA A 809 -6.32 7.63 -12.45
N ALA A 810 -6.97 7.18 -11.39
CA ALA A 810 -7.96 6.11 -11.43
C ALA A 810 -9.32 6.62 -10.94
N ALA A 811 -10.38 6.25 -11.65
CA ALA A 811 -11.75 6.58 -11.29
C ALA A 811 -12.68 5.39 -11.50
N ASN A 812 -13.80 5.40 -10.79
CA ASN A 812 -14.92 4.50 -11.03
C ASN A 812 -16.04 5.24 -11.79
N PRO A 813 -16.79 4.55 -12.67
CA PRO A 813 -17.99 5.13 -13.27
C PRO A 813 -19.01 5.61 -12.24
N ALA A 814 -19.84 6.57 -12.61
CA ALA A 814 -20.80 7.25 -11.76
C ALA A 814 -21.76 6.31 -11.02
N LEU A 815 -22.23 5.27 -11.72
CA LEU A 815 -23.12 4.24 -11.19
C LEU A 815 -22.37 2.98 -10.74
N GLY A 816 -21.04 3.04 -10.66
CA GLY A 816 -20.16 1.89 -10.41
C GLY A 816 -20.09 0.89 -11.57
N ARG A 817 -20.78 1.14 -12.68
CA ARG A 817 -20.60 0.44 -13.95
C ARG A 817 -20.64 1.39 -15.14
N TYR A 818 -19.99 1.02 -16.23
CA TYR A 818 -20.21 1.63 -17.53
C TYR A 818 -21.51 1.11 -18.16
N GLU A 819 -22.50 1.98 -18.39
CA GLU A 819 -23.75 1.64 -19.09
C GLU A 819 -23.60 1.91 -20.59
N PRO A 820 -23.63 0.89 -21.47
CA PRO A 820 -23.44 1.08 -22.92
C PRO A 820 -24.50 1.97 -23.59
N HIS A 821 -25.66 2.11 -22.95
CA HIS A 821 -26.78 2.92 -23.45
C HIS A 821 -26.70 4.40 -23.06
N ARG A 822 -25.75 4.78 -22.20
CA ARG A 822 -25.51 6.17 -21.80
C ARG A 822 -24.28 6.72 -22.49
N ASN A 823 -24.25 8.04 -22.63
CA ASN A 823 -23.08 8.72 -23.14
C ASN A 823 -21.90 8.64 -22.15
N VAL A 824 -20.68 8.74 -22.68
CA VAL A 824 -19.43 8.71 -21.91
C VAL A 824 -19.45 9.73 -20.76
N GLY A 825 -19.91 10.96 -21.02
CA GLY A 825 -20.00 12.00 -20.00
C GLY A 825 -20.94 11.66 -18.84
N GLU A 826 -22.09 11.04 -19.14
CA GLU A 826 -23.06 10.59 -18.12
C GLU A 826 -22.54 9.40 -17.31
N ASN A 827 -21.76 8.51 -17.95
CA ASN A 827 -21.15 7.35 -17.30
C ASN A 827 -20.03 7.73 -16.36
N ILE A 828 -19.28 8.79 -16.64
CA ILE A 828 -18.09 9.17 -15.89
C ILE A 828 -18.41 10.23 -14.83
N ASN A 829 -19.45 11.06 -15.04
CA ASN A 829 -19.85 12.13 -14.13
C ASN A 829 -18.67 13.05 -13.73
N LEU A 830 -17.79 13.32 -14.70
CA LEU A 830 -16.80 14.39 -14.63
C LEU A 830 -17.38 15.61 -15.38
N PRO A 831 -17.26 16.82 -14.83
CA PRO A 831 -17.69 18.02 -15.53
C PRO A 831 -16.96 18.14 -16.87
N VAL A 832 -17.67 18.56 -17.90
CA VAL A 832 -17.06 18.90 -19.19
C VAL A 832 -16.27 20.19 -18.96
N THR A 833 -14.95 20.11 -19.03
CA THR A 833 -14.04 21.27 -18.99
C THR A 833 -14.13 22.08 -20.26
#